data_AF-A0A0Q9S5A7-F1
#
_entry.id   AF-A0A0Q9S5A7-F1
#
_cell.length_a   1.000
_cell.length_b   1.000
_cell.length_c   1.000
_cell.angle_alpha   90.00
_cell.angle_beta   90.00
_cell.angle_gamma   90.00
#
_symmetry.space_group_name_H-M   'P 1'
#
loop_
_entity.id
_entity.type
_entity.pdbx_description
1 polymer ?
#
loop_
_entity_poly.entity_id
_entity_poly.type
_entity_poly.pdbx_seq_one_letter_code
_entity_poly.pdbx_strand_id
1 'polypeptide(L)'
;MTYPKVSSDTVSSDAPGTPSGVPASPRFPEIEERILKYWDEDGTFIASVENRSAGTNGDNEFVFYDGPPFANGLPHYGHLLTGYVKDLIPRYQTMRGRRVERRFGWDTHGLPAELEAMAQLGIKTKDEILEIGIEEFNAKCRQSVLKYTGEWREYVTRQARWVDFDNDYKTLNPDYMESVIWAFKSLHDKGLIYEGFRVLPYCWNDQTPLSNHELRMDDDVYQMRQDPAVTVGVRLSTGELALVWTTTPWTLPSNLAVMVHPDIDYVVVESALPTGSTERYVIGAERLPSYARDLFGDPKSDVESFVVERLKGRDLLGRSYTPPFSYYEGHENAHRVVEADFVTTGDGTGLVHSAGAFGEDDKIVTDREGIEPVMPVGPDGCFTFPVAEYEGMLVFDANLPIIDHLKAATRGEADHGSVTDGTVLVRRETYDHSYPHCWRCRQPLIYKAVSSWFVEVTKFKDRMLELNEQIDWTPDHIKNGQFGKWLDNARDWSITRNRFWGSPVPVWRSDDPQYPRIDVYGSFEEIERDFGRLPRSADGQVDLHRPFVDELTRPNPDDPTGQSTMRRVEDVLDVWFDSGSMSYAQVHYPFENAEWFEHHFPADFIVEYIGQTRGWFYMLHILSTSLFDRPAFSSVICHGIVLGSDGQKMSKSLRNYPDVREVFDRDGADAMRWFLMGSPILRGGNLIVTEQGIRDGVRQVIIPLWNTWYFFSLYANAFGGTGGKGGSGGGAGYEAKWSTASTDPLDRYLLAKLRQYVETMTTQLDGYEVASACETTRGFLDVLTNWYVRRSRERFWDTGATGGAAGGGAAQAFDTLYTALEVLCRVTAPLLPLVTEEIWRGLTGGRSVHLTDWPEASDLPADDALVAAMDRVRDVCSVASSLRKADGLRTRLPLGDLTVVVADAASLQAYTPIIADEVNVKQVTLIDESDPAAAAFAVDQRLTVHARVAGPRLGREVQKVIQASKSGDWTVDEDGTVQAGGMVLQEGEFTLEQAFLGEKDERHSRALLPDGGGVVVLDTLVTPELAQEGLARDIVRAVQQARRDGGLDVSDRISLTVTGSQAVWEATVAHQTLIVEETLASQFGSAPQLDALPERADVVGATVGDGEPVRIKVMKL
;
A
#
# COMPACT_ATOMS: atom_id res chain seq x y z
N MET A 1 -13.78 -31.63 30.64
CA MET A 1 -12.57 -31.04 30.02
C MET A 1 -12.39 -29.65 30.59
N THR A 2 -11.14 -29.26 30.80
CA THR A 2 -10.73 -27.96 31.36
C THR A 2 -10.61 -26.89 30.26
N TYR A 3 -10.26 -27.29 29.04
CA TYR A 3 -10.16 -26.41 27.87
C TYR A 3 -10.94 -26.98 26.66
N PRO A 4 -11.51 -26.14 25.77
CA PRO A 4 -11.58 -24.68 25.88
C PRO A 4 -12.49 -24.24 27.05
N LYS A 5 -12.16 -23.13 27.71
CA LYS A 5 -12.97 -22.53 28.78
C LYS A 5 -14.29 -21.96 28.24
N VAL A 6 -14.23 -21.36 27.06
CA VAL A 6 -15.38 -20.92 26.25
C VAL A 6 -15.06 -21.12 24.77
N SER A 7 -16.06 -21.28 23.91
CA SER A 7 -15.89 -21.30 22.46
C SER A 7 -17.06 -20.58 21.79
N SER A 8 -16.82 -20.01 20.61
CA SER A 8 -17.86 -19.45 19.75
C SER A 8 -18.74 -20.52 19.08
N ASP A 9 -18.32 -21.79 19.09
CA ASP A 9 -19.10 -22.89 18.55
C ASP A 9 -20.27 -23.24 19.48
N THR A 10 -21.48 -22.82 19.09
CA THR A 10 -22.73 -23.06 19.83
C THR A 10 -23.44 -24.32 19.38
N VAL A 11 -22.90 -25.06 18.39
CA VAL A 11 -23.54 -26.27 17.86
C VAL A 11 -23.19 -27.48 18.73
N SER A 12 -24.17 -27.86 19.56
CA SER A 12 -24.39 -29.22 20.10
C SER A 12 -23.49 -29.66 21.27
N SER A 13 -23.88 -29.26 22.47
CA SER A 13 -23.72 -30.08 23.68
C SER A 13 -24.79 -31.20 23.80
N ASP A 14 -25.75 -31.29 22.87
CA ASP A 14 -26.92 -32.20 22.96
C ASP A 14 -27.00 -33.31 21.87
N ALA A 15 -26.13 -33.34 20.85
CA ALA A 15 -26.06 -34.48 19.91
C ALA A 15 -25.01 -35.51 20.38
N PRO A 16 -25.38 -36.80 20.54
CA PRO A 16 -24.42 -37.83 20.94
C PRO A 16 -23.45 -38.12 19.80
N GLY A 17 -22.19 -37.69 19.94
CA GLY A 17 -21.08 -38.07 19.06
C GLY A 17 -20.21 -36.93 18.52
N THR A 18 -20.54 -35.67 18.77
CA THR A 18 -19.68 -34.53 18.39
C THR A 18 -18.54 -34.37 19.40
N PRO A 19 -17.26 -34.31 18.97
CA PRO A 19 -16.16 -34.21 19.90
C PRO A 19 -16.15 -32.82 20.56
N SER A 20 -16.51 -32.77 21.84
CA SER A 20 -16.21 -31.63 22.70
C SER A 20 -14.67 -31.45 22.77
N GLY A 21 -14.13 -30.31 22.34
CA GLY A 21 -12.67 -30.02 22.37
C GLY A 21 -12.20 -29.12 21.23
N VAL A 22 -10.94 -28.67 21.29
CA VAL A 22 -10.32 -27.87 20.21
C VAL A 22 -10.06 -28.76 18.98
N PRO A 23 -10.51 -28.38 17.77
CA PRO A 23 -10.30 -29.21 16.57
C PRO A 23 -8.83 -29.21 16.13
N ALA A 24 -8.31 -30.39 15.79
CA ALA A 24 -6.95 -30.56 15.26
C ALA A 24 -6.77 -30.01 13.83
N SER A 25 -7.86 -29.80 13.10
CA SER A 25 -7.86 -29.27 11.73
C SER A 25 -9.00 -28.25 11.60
N PRO A 26 -8.75 -26.97 11.94
CA PRO A 26 -9.77 -25.94 11.94
C PRO A 26 -10.15 -25.50 10.52
N ARG A 27 -11.39 -25.02 10.37
CA ARG A 27 -11.81 -24.21 9.22
C ARG A 27 -11.87 -22.74 9.66
N PHE A 28 -10.83 -21.98 9.36
CA PHE A 28 -10.71 -20.58 9.81
C PHE A 28 -11.86 -19.68 9.35
N PRO A 29 -12.32 -19.69 8.08
CA PRO A 29 -13.45 -18.86 7.66
C PRO A 29 -14.72 -19.05 8.52
N GLU A 30 -15.03 -20.29 8.91
CA GLU A 30 -16.20 -20.58 9.75
C GLU A 30 -15.99 -20.13 11.21
N ILE A 31 -14.76 -20.19 11.73
CA ILE A 31 -14.41 -19.64 13.05
C ILE A 31 -14.57 -18.12 13.04
N GLU A 32 -14.05 -17.46 12.01
CA GLU A 32 -14.14 -16.01 11.82
C GLU A 32 -15.60 -15.52 11.81
N GLU A 33 -16.49 -16.17 11.05
CA GLU A 33 -17.92 -15.82 11.01
C GLU A 33 -18.59 -15.92 12.38
N ARG A 34 -18.25 -16.94 13.17
CA ARG A 34 -18.79 -17.09 14.53
C ARG A 34 -18.29 -16.00 15.48
N ILE A 35 -17.02 -15.58 15.35
CA ILE A 35 -16.46 -14.49 16.15
C ILE A 35 -17.11 -13.16 15.78
N LEU A 36 -17.27 -12.87 14.47
CA LEU A 36 -17.93 -11.66 14.02
C LEU A 36 -19.36 -11.56 14.58
N LYS A 37 -20.10 -12.67 14.54
CA LYS A 37 -21.42 -12.76 15.17
C LYS A 37 -21.37 -12.54 16.68
N TYR A 38 -20.41 -13.16 17.36
CA TYR A 38 -20.23 -12.96 18.80
C TYR A 38 -19.96 -11.49 19.16
N TRP A 39 -19.07 -10.80 18.44
CA TRP A 39 -18.75 -9.39 18.71
C TRP A 39 -19.94 -8.46 18.51
N ASP A 40 -20.77 -8.74 17.50
CA ASP A 40 -22.00 -8.00 17.25
C ASP A 40 -23.00 -8.20 18.40
N GLU A 41 -23.26 -9.45 18.80
CA GLU A 41 -24.17 -9.78 19.89
C GLU A 41 -23.69 -9.29 21.28
N ASP A 42 -22.38 -9.34 21.54
CA ASP A 42 -21.76 -8.90 22.80
C ASP A 42 -21.55 -7.37 22.87
N GLY A 43 -21.63 -6.67 21.73
CA GLY A 43 -21.30 -5.24 21.65
C GLY A 43 -19.82 -4.96 21.95
N THR A 44 -18.92 -5.86 21.55
CA THR A 44 -17.50 -5.83 21.95
C THR A 44 -16.77 -4.58 21.43
N PHE A 45 -17.08 -4.12 20.21
CA PHE A 45 -16.48 -2.90 19.66
C PHE A 45 -16.81 -1.66 20.50
N ILE A 46 -18.09 -1.42 20.76
CA ILE A 46 -18.56 -0.29 21.58
C ILE A 46 -17.91 -0.34 22.97
N ALA A 47 -17.92 -1.52 23.60
CA ALA A 47 -17.27 -1.70 24.89
C ALA A 47 -15.75 -1.40 24.86
N SER A 48 -15.06 -1.68 23.75
CA SER A 48 -13.63 -1.37 23.63
C SER A 48 -13.34 0.13 23.65
N VAL A 49 -14.26 0.94 23.13
CA VAL A 49 -14.15 2.41 23.13
C VAL A 49 -14.62 2.97 24.47
N GLU A 50 -15.78 2.55 24.97
CA GLU A 50 -16.37 3.05 26.21
C GLU A 50 -15.55 2.73 27.47
N ASN A 51 -14.83 1.60 27.47
CA ASN A 51 -13.92 1.23 28.58
C ASN A 51 -12.70 2.14 28.67
N ARG A 52 -12.49 3.06 27.73
CA ARG A 52 -11.40 4.03 27.70
C ARG A 52 -11.97 5.43 27.92
N SER A 53 -11.58 6.07 29.02
CA SER A 53 -11.93 7.47 29.26
C SER A 53 -11.24 8.36 28.23
N ALA A 54 -11.98 9.32 27.68
CA ALA A 54 -11.43 10.40 26.85
C ALA A 54 -10.47 11.31 27.64
N GLY A 55 -10.61 11.32 28.97
CA GLY A 55 -9.86 12.20 29.87
C GLY A 55 -10.40 13.64 29.85
N THR A 56 -9.58 14.61 30.23
CA THR A 56 -10.01 16.03 30.27
C THR A 56 -9.81 16.63 28.89
N ASN A 57 -10.91 17.07 28.26
CA ASN A 57 -10.90 17.65 26.92
C ASN A 57 -10.20 16.74 25.89
N GLY A 58 -10.39 15.43 25.98
CA GLY A 58 -9.85 14.48 25.00
C GLY A 58 -8.35 14.19 25.12
N ASP A 59 -7.68 14.55 26.22
CA ASP A 59 -6.22 14.34 26.39
C ASP A 59 -5.76 12.86 26.35
N ASN A 60 -6.69 11.91 26.51
CA ASN A 60 -6.44 10.49 26.31
C ASN A 60 -7.05 9.91 25.02
N GLU A 61 -7.66 10.74 24.18
CA GLU A 61 -8.08 10.31 22.86
C GLU A 61 -6.87 10.16 21.92
N PHE A 62 -6.99 9.21 21.00
CA PHE A 62 -6.18 9.14 19.80
C PHE A 62 -7.11 9.41 18.63
N VAL A 63 -7.04 10.62 18.09
CA VAL A 63 -7.95 11.11 17.05
C VAL A 63 -7.53 10.52 15.70
N PHE A 64 -8.37 9.65 15.18
CA PHE A 64 -8.17 8.98 13.89
C PHE A 64 -9.16 9.53 12.86
N TYR A 65 -8.66 10.02 11.72
CA TYR A 65 -9.53 10.38 10.59
C TYR A 65 -9.57 9.28 9.54
N ASP A 66 -10.79 8.87 9.20
CA ASP A 66 -11.06 7.91 8.14
C ASP A 66 -11.21 8.63 6.80
N GLY A 67 -10.23 8.52 5.89
CA GLY A 67 -10.38 9.05 4.54
C GLY A 67 -11.64 8.48 3.87
N PRO A 68 -12.61 9.32 3.47
CA PRO A 68 -13.93 8.85 3.05
C PRO A 68 -13.85 8.22 1.64
N PRO A 69 -14.14 6.93 1.45
CA PRO A 69 -14.22 6.35 0.11
C PRO A 69 -15.39 6.91 -0.70
N PHE A 70 -15.23 6.90 -2.03
CA PHE A 70 -16.33 7.16 -2.94
C PHE A 70 -17.37 6.02 -2.89
N ALA A 71 -18.64 6.39 -2.70
CA ALA A 71 -19.74 5.44 -2.66
C ALA A 71 -20.26 5.07 -4.07
N ASN A 72 -19.39 4.60 -4.97
CA ASN A 72 -19.75 4.36 -6.39
C ASN A 72 -19.40 2.95 -6.90
N GLY A 73 -19.01 2.02 -6.03
CA GLY A 73 -18.74 0.65 -6.42
C GLY A 73 -18.23 -0.23 -5.28
N LEU A 74 -18.09 -1.53 -5.54
CA LEU A 74 -17.59 -2.50 -4.55
C LEU A 74 -16.11 -2.30 -4.15
N PRO A 75 -15.74 -2.64 -2.90
CA PRO A 75 -14.35 -2.66 -2.42
C PRO A 75 -13.44 -3.57 -3.25
N HIS A 76 -12.13 -3.27 -3.23
CA HIS A 76 -11.06 -4.05 -3.86
C HIS A 76 -9.85 -4.11 -2.92
N TYR A 77 -8.78 -4.83 -3.27
CA TYR A 77 -7.62 -5.00 -2.37
C TYR A 77 -6.96 -3.69 -1.92
N GLY A 78 -6.98 -2.62 -2.72
CA GLY A 78 -6.60 -1.28 -2.26
C GLY A 78 -7.40 -0.80 -1.04
N HIS A 79 -8.73 -0.81 -1.11
CA HIS A 79 -9.61 -0.50 0.01
C HIS A 79 -9.39 -1.41 1.23
N LEU A 80 -9.16 -2.70 0.99
CA LEU A 80 -8.90 -3.66 2.08
C LEU A 80 -7.56 -3.37 2.75
N LEU A 81 -6.49 -3.17 1.99
CA LEU A 81 -5.17 -2.82 2.54
C LEU A 81 -5.29 -1.60 3.47
N THR A 82 -5.88 -0.52 2.97
CA THR A 82 -6.11 0.69 3.76
C THR A 82 -6.98 0.40 4.99
N GLY A 83 -8.08 -0.33 4.81
CA GLY A 83 -8.99 -0.73 5.89
C GLY A 83 -8.33 -1.56 6.99
N TYR A 84 -7.36 -2.42 6.66
CA TYR A 84 -6.63 -3.21 7.65
C TYR A 84 -5.73 -2.33 8.51
N VAL A 85 -5.04 -1.34 7.93
CA VAL A 85 -4.23 -0.38 8.70
C VAL A 85 -5.12 0.48 9.60
N LYS A 86 -6.26 0.95 9.06
CA LYS A 86 -7.31 1.72 9.77
C LYS A 86 -8.00 0.94 10.89
N ASP A 87 -7.73 -0.36 11.03
CA ASP A 87 -8.22 -1.18 12.13
C ASP A 87 -7.09 -1.58 13.09
N LEU A 88 -5.96 -2.02 12.54
CA LEU A 88 -4.77 -2.46 13.28
C LEU A 88 -4.26 -1.36 14.22
N ILE A 89 -4.03 -0.15 13.72
CA ILE A 89 -3.46 0.95 14.52
C ILE A 89 -4.45 1.39 15.62
N PRO A 90 -5.74 1.65 15.33
CA PRO A 90 -6.72 1.94 16.37
C PRO A 90 -6.90 0.84 17.43
N ARG A 91 -6.88 -0.45 17.04
CA ARG A 91 -6.90 -1.57 18.01
C ARG A 91 -5.69 -1.53 18.92
N TYR A 92 -4.50 -1.38 18.34
CA TYR A 92 -3.26 -1.26 19.11
C TYR A 92 -3.32 -0.10 20.11
N GLN A 93 -3.71 1.09 19.68
CA GLN A 93 -3.84 2.26 20.55
C GLN A 93 -4.90 2.07 21.65
N THR A 94 -6.00 1.39 21.34
CA THR A 94 -7.03 1.03 22.34
C THR A 94 -6.50 0.08 23.39
N MET A 95 -5.68 -0.90 23.00
CA MET A 95 -5.00 -1.81 23.93
C MET A 95 -3.89 -1.09 24.71
N ARG A 96 -3.27 -0.04 24.15
CA ARG A 96 -2.35 0.87 24.86
C ARG A 96 -3.05 1.83 25.83
N GLY A 97 -4.37 1.72 26.00
CA GLY A 97 -5.15 2.48 26.98
C GLY A 97 -5.74 3.79 26.46
N ARG A 98 -5.55 4.11 25.17
CA ARG A 98 -6.13 5.31 24.54
C ARG A 98 -7.61 5.08 24.20
N ARG A 99 -8.42 6.13 24.24
CA ARG A 99 -9.77 6.10 23.66
C ARG A 99 -9.65 6.38 22.17
N VAL A 100 -10.23 5.53 21.33
CA VAL A 100 -10.15 5.67 19.88
C VAL A 100 -11.53 5.56 19.27
N GLU A 101 -12.16 6.71 19.01
CA GLU A 101 -13.39 6.81 18.25
C GLU A 101 -13.11 6.53 16.77
N ARG A 102 -13.99 5.76 16.12
CA ARG A 102 -13.76 5.29 14.74
C ARG A 102 -15.05 5.46 13.95
N ARG A 103 -15.22 6.61 13.30
CA ARG A 103 -16.43 6.94 12.52
C ARG A 103 -16.14 6.72 11.04
N PHE A 104 -17.04 6.01 10.35
CA PHE A 104 -16.89 5.81 8.90
C PHE A 104 -17.27 7.10 8.15
N GLY A 105 -16.56 7.38 7.06
CA GLY A 105 -16.84 8.52 6.19
C GLY A 105 -17.33 8.11 4.81
N TRP A 106 -18.19 8.92 4.20
CA TRP A 106 -18.61 8.73 2.81
C TRP A 106 -18.43 9.98 1.97
N ASP A 107 -17.66 9.84 0.89
CA ASP A 107 -17.63 10.85 -0.15
C ASP A 107 -18.72 10.52 -1.18
N THR A 108 -19.77 11.32 -1.13
CA THR A 108 -21.03 11.07 -1.83
C THR A 108 -21.28 12.00 -3.01
N HIS A 109 -20.41 12.99 -3.24
CA HIS A 109 -20.61 14.05 -4.21
C HIS A 109 -19.75 13.91 -5.47
N GLY A 110 -20.01 14.81 -6.41
CA GLY A 110 -19.16 15.06 -7.55
C GLY A 110 -19.35 14.05 -8.68
N LEU A 111 -18.51 14.25 -9.69
CA LEU A 111 -18.64 13.56 -10.96
C LEU A 111 -18.51 11.99 -10.88
N PRO A 112 -17.94 11.31 -9.84
CA PRO A 112 -17.97 9.84 -9.83
C PRO A 112 -19.38 9.30 -9.52
N ALA A 113 -20.13 9.99 -8.66
CA ALA A 113 -21.52 9.66 -8.36
C ALA A 113 -22.43 9.99 -9.55
N GLU A 114 -22.21 11.14 -10.21
CA GLU A 114 -22.97 11.52 -11.40
C GLU A 114 -22.77 10.54 -12.56
N LEU A 115 -21.54 10.12 -12.86
CA LEU A 115 -21.27 9.19 -13.96
C LEU A 115 -21.91 7.82 -13.74
N GLU A 116 -21.93 7.33 -12.50
CA GLU A 116 -22.62 6.09 -12.15
C GLU A 116 -24.15 6.25 -12.31
N ALA A 117 -24.72 7.37 -11.87
CA ALA A 117 -26.13 7.67 -12.08
C ALA A 117 -26.47 7.79 -13.58
N MET A 118 -25.62 8.46 -14.36
CA MET A 118 -25.75 8.58 -15.82
C MET A 118 -25.74 7.20 -16.50
N ALA A 119 -24.82 6.33 -16.11
CA ALA A 119 -24.73 4.96 -16.62
C ALA A 119 -25.99 4.14 -16.30
N GLN A 120 -26.54 4.27 -15.09
CA GLN A 120 -27.78 3.59 -14.69
C GLN A 120 -29.02 4.13 -15.41
N LEU A 121 -29.04 5.43 -15.75
CA LEU A 121 -30.12 6.08 -16.51
C LEU A 121 -29.96 5.91 -18.03
N GLY A 122 -28.80 5.48 -18.50
CA GLY A 122 -28.50 5.35 -19.93
C GLY A 122 -28.26 6.69 -20.65
N ILE A 123 -27.95 7.75 -19.91
CA ILE A 123 -27.66 9.08 -20.43
C ILE A 123 -26.15 9.31 -20.54
N LYS A 124 -25.73 10.25 -21.40
CA LYS A 124 -24.32 10.49 -21.74
C LYS A 124 -23.94 11.96 -21.74
N THR A 125 -24.87 12.87 -21.96
CA THR A 125 -24.59 14.29 -22.10
C THR A 125 -25.19 15.12 -20.96
N LYS A 126 -24.69 16.36 -20.83
CA LYS A 126 -25.25 17.35 -19.92
C LYS A 126 -26.68 17.75 -20.31
N ASP A 127 -26.97 17.84 -21.61
CA ASP A 127 -28.29 18.23 -22.10
C ASP A 127 -29.34 17.17 -21.74
N GLU A 128 -29.01 15.88 -21.84
CA GLU A 128 -29.89 14.79 -21.40
C GLU A 128 -30.21 14.88 -19.89
N ILE A 129 -29.26 15.36 -19.06
CA ILE A 129 -29.52 15.62 -17.62
C ILE A 129 -30.51 16.78 -17.45
N LEU A 130 -30.38 17.84 -18.24
CA LEU A 130 -31.29 18.99 -18.19
C LEU A 130 -32.69 18.62 -18.71
N GLU A 131 -32.78 17.73 -19.70
CA GLU A 131 -34.06 17.24 -20.26
C GLU A 131 -34.86 16.40 -19.25
N ILE A 132 -34.21 15.54 -18.46
CA ILE A 132 -34.89 14.81 -17.36
C ILE A 132 -35.14 15.69 -16.14
N GLY A 133 -34.36 16.77 -15.98
CA GLY A 133 -34.45 17.70 -14.87
C GLY A 133 -33.44 17.41 -13.74
N ILE A 134 -32.88 18.49 -13.18
CA ILE A 134 -31.82 18.42 -12.15
C ILE A 134 -32.30 17.68 -10.89
N GLU A 135 -33.55 17.89 -10.47
CA GLU A 135 -34.11 17.23 -9.29
C GLU A 135 -34.14 15.71 -9.45
N GLU A 136 -34.64 15.21 -10.58
CA GLU A 136 -34.72 13.77 -10.87
C GLU A 136 -33.31 13.15 -10.96
N PHE A 137 -32.38 13.84 -11.60
CA PHE A 137 -30.99 13.40 -11.69
C PHE A 137 -30.29 13.34 -10.33
N ASN A 138 -30.41 14.38 -9.51
CA ASN A 138 -29.80 14.43 -8.18
C ASN A 138 -30.42 13.41 -7.23
N ALA A 139 -31.73 13.16 -7.33
CA ALA A 139 -32.40 12.08 -6.60
C ALA A 139 -31.82 10.70 -6.97
N LYS A 140 -31.48 10.49 -8.26
CA LYS A 140 -30.82 9.26 -8.71
C LYS A 140 -29.40 9.12 -8.18
N CYS A 141 -28.63 10.21 -8.17
CA CYS A 141 -27.28 10.24 -7.58
C CYS A 141 -27.34 9.82 -6.10
N ARG A 142 -28.23 10.45 -5.32
CA ARG A 142 -28.47 10.12 -3.90
C ARG A 142 -28.85 8.65 -3.69
N GLN A 143 -29.75 8.11 -4.51
CA GLN A 143 -30.14 6.69 -4.42
C GLN A 143 -28.95 5.76 -4.68
N SER A 144 -28.14 6.05 -5.70
CA SER A 144 -27.01 5.21 -6.10
C SER A 144 -25.95 5.13 -5.00
N VAL A 145 -25.56 6.28 -4.43
CA VAL A 145 -24.52 6.33 -3.40
C VAL A 145 -24.94 5.59 -2.12
N LEU A 146 -26.19 5.75 -1.69
CA LEU A 146 -26.71 5.08 -0.48
C LEU A 146 -26.76 3.56 -0.64
N LYS A 147 -27.02 3.03 -1.85
CA LYS A 147 -27.00 1.57 -2.08
C LYS A 147 -25.62 0.96 -1.80
N TYR A 148 -24.55 1.58 -2.30
CA TYR A 148 -23.20 1.04 -2.13
C TYR A 148 -22.75 1.05 -0.66
N THR A 149 -23.23 1.98 0.17
CA THR A 149 -22.88 2.01 1.60
C THR A 149 -23.24 0.71 2.34
N GLY A 150 -24.36 0.07 1.99
CA GLY A 150 -24.78 -1.20 2.57
C GLY A 150 -23.87 -2.36 2.18
N GLU A 151 -23.52 -2.46 0.90
CA GLU A 151 -22.60 -3.50 0.40
C GLU A 151 -21.22 -3.36 1.07
N TRP A 152 -20.71 -2.14 1.23
CA TRP A 152 -19.46 -1.88 1.93
C TRP A 152 -19.49 -2.29 3.39
N ARG A 153 -20.59 -2.04 4.12
CA ARG A 153 -20.75 -2.47 5.52
C ARG A 153 -20.51 -3.98 5.66
N GLU A 154 -21.02 -4.79 4.73
CA GLU A 154 -20.78 -6.25 4.71
C GLU A 154 -19.29 -6.59 4.53
N TYR A 155 -18.62 -5.98 3.55
CA TYR A 155 -17.20 -6.24 3.28
C TYR A 155 -16.30 -5.81 4.43
N VAL A 156 -16.54 -4.63 5.00
CA VAL A 156 -15.78 -4.07 6.13
C VAL A 156 -15.98 -4.91 7.40
N THR A 157 -17.20 -5.38 7.63
CA THR A 157 -17.50 -6.31 8.73
C THR A 157 -16.78 -7.64 8.54
N ARG A 158 -16.83 -8.22 7.33
CA ARG A 158 -16.14 -9.49 7.02
C ARG A 158 -14.62 -9.39 7.15
N GLN A 159 -14.06 -8.20 6.93
CA GLN A 159 -12.66 -7.84 7.12
C GLN A 159 -12.24 -7.75 8.61
N ALA A 160 -13.20 -7.78 9.54
CA ALA A 160 -13.00 -7.50 10.96
C ALA A 160 -12.47 -6.09 11.24
N ARG A 161 -12.84 -5.10 10.41
CA ARG A 161 -12.56 -3.70 10.68
C ARG A 161 -13.65 -3.12 11.59
N TRP A 162 -13.26 -2.73 12.80
CA TRP A 162 -14.17 -2.07 13.75
C TRP A 162 -14.28 -0.58 13.46
N VAL A 163 -15.47 -0.17 13.07
CA VAL A 163 -15.82 1.21 12.72
C VAL A 163 -17.33 1.39 12.89
N ASP A 164 -17.74 2.58 13.33
CA ASP A 164 -19.13 2.97 13.50
C ASP A 164 -19.72 3.41 12.15
N PHE A 165 -20.70 2.66 11.67
CA PHE A 165 -21.47 2.96 10.46
C PHE A 165 -22.81 3.63 10.76
N ASP A 166 -23.22 3.71 12.02
CA ASP A 166 -24.52 4.27 12.42
C ASP A 166 -24.37 5.75 12.78
N ASN A 167 -23.24 6.14 13.36
CA ASN A 167 -22.83 7.54 13.53
C ASN A 167 -21.80 7.98 12.46
N ASP A 168 -21.97 7.51 11.22
CA ASP A 168 -21.12 7.89 10.10
C ASP A 168 -21.28 9.37 9.72
N TYR A 169 -20.41 9.87 8.85
CA TYR A 169 -20.62 11.16 8.19
C TYR A 169 -20.68 10.98 6.68
N LYS A 170 -21.53 11.77 6.02
CA LYS A 170 -21.67 11.78 4.56
C LYS A 170 -21.58 13.21 4.06
N THR A 171 -20.87 13.44 2.97
CA THR A 171 -20.72 14.79 2.41
C THR A 171 -22.05 15.42 1.96
N LEU A 172 -23.07 14.61 1.67
CA LEU A 172 -24.44 15.06 1.34
C LEU A 172 -25.30 15.47 2.54
N ASN A 173 -24.84 15.28 3.78
CA ASN A 173 -25.64 15.64 4.96
C ASN A 173 -25.72 17.17 5.08
N PRO A 174 -26.90 17.75 5.37
CA PRO A 174 -27.07 19.21 5.47
C PRO A 174 -26.06 19.90 6.39
N ASP A 175 -25.82 19.36 7.57
CA ASP A 175 -24.89 19.90 8.57
C ASP A 175 -23.42 19.88 8.08
N TYR A 176 -23.06 18.85 7.30
CA TYR A 176 -21.74 18.77 6.67
C TYR A 176 -21.60 19.88 5.61
N MET A 177 -22.62 20.03 4.76
CA MET A 177 -22.64 21.05 3.71
C MET A 177 -22.68 22.48 4.29
N GLU A 178 -23.33 22.70 5.43
CA GLU A 178 -23.31 24.00 6.12
C GLU A 178 -21.88 24.36 6.55
N SER A 179 -21.15 23.39 7.10
CA SER A 179 -19.73 23.56 7.45
C SER A 179 -18.86 23.82 6.20
N VAL A 180 -19.19 23.22 5.06
CA VAL A 180 -18.49 23.46 3.79
C VAL A 180 -18.71 24.89 3.28
N ILE A 181 -19.95 25.41 3.30
CA ILE A 181 -20.20 26.80 2.88
C ILE A 181 -19.62 27.80 3.89
N TRP A 182 -19.56 27.45 5.18
CA TRP A 182 -18.83 28.22 6.19
C TRP A 182 -17.34 28.33 5.84
N ALA A 183 -16.71 27.23 5.44
CA ALA A 183 -15.30 27.23 5.04
C ALA A 183 -15.08 28.11 3.82
N PHE A 184 -15.94 28.02 2.80
CA PHE A 184 -15.88 28.90 1.63
C PHE A 184 -15.99 30.38 2.04
N LYS A 185 -16.99 30.73 2.85
CA LYS A 185 -17.18 32.11 3.33
C LYS A 185 -15.97 32.59 4.14
N SER A 186 -15.43 31.74 5.01
CA SER A 186 -14.27 32.06 5.84
C SER A 186 -13.02 32.35 5.00
N LEU A 187 -12.79 31.57 3.94
CA LEU A 187 -11.70 31.84 3.00
C LEU A 187 -11.94 33.13 2.20
N HIS A 188 -13.20 33.39 1.81
CA HIS A 188 -13.58 34.61 1.13
C HIS A 188 -13.36 35.85 2.00
N ASP A 189 -13.80 35.81 3.27
CA ASP A 189 -13.61 36.90 4.24
C ASP A 189 -12.12 37.16 4.52
N LYS A 190 -11.27 36.12 4.42
CA LYS A 190 -9.80 36.23 4.50
C LYS A 190 -9.14 36.73 3.21
N GLY A 191 -9.90 36.98 2.14
CA GLY A 191 -9.37 37.43 0.85
C GLY A 191 -8.54 36.35 0.12
N LEU A 192 -8.85 35.08 0.38
CA LEU A 192 -8.21 33.91 -0.25
C LEU A 192 -9.07 33.29 -1.37
N ILE A 193 -10.33 33.71 -1.50
CA ILE A 193 -11.21 33.32 -2.60
C ILE A 193 -11.29 34.44 -3.62
N TYR A 194 -11.10 34.12 -4.90
CA TYR A 194 -11.32 35.05 -6.00
C TYR A 194 -11.92 34.33 -7.21
N GLU A 195 -12.66 35.07 -8.04
CA GLU A 195 -13.09 34.60 -9.35
C GLU A 195 -12.04 34.98 -10.40
N GLY A 196 -11.64 34.01 -11.21
CA GLY A 196 -10.68 34.21 -12.28
C GLY A 196 -11.16 33.59 -13.58
N PHE A 197 -10.84 34.24 -14.70
CA PHE A 197 -10.90 33.62 -16.01
C PHE A 197 -9.53 33.01 -16.29
N ARG A 198 -9.40 31.68 -16.25
CA ARG A 198 -8.12 30.98 -16.46
C ARG A 198 -8.26 29.81 -17.40
N VAL A 199 -7.16 29.49 -18.10
CA VAL A 199 -7.05 28.28 -18.91
C VAL A 199 -6.87 27.08 -17.98
N LEU A 200 -7.83 26.18 -18.00
CA LEU A 200 -7.83 24.96 -17.20
C LEU A 200 -7.93 23.74 -18.13
N PRO A 201 -7.45 22.57 -17.69
CA PRO A 201 -7.86 21.32 -18.31
C PRO A 201 -9.38 21.20 -18.28
N TYR A 202 -9.97 20.87 -19.43
CA TYR A 202 -11.41 20.89 -19.62
C TYR A 202 -11.85 19.63 -20.35
N CYS A 203 -12.82 18.94 -19.75
CA CYS A 203 -13.44 17.78 -20.38
C CYS A 203 -14.64 18.29 -21.21
N TRP A 204 -14.52 18.24 -22.54
CA TRP A 204 -15.59 18.64 -23.45
C TRP A 204 -16.78 17.67 -23.42
N ASN A 205 -16.53 16.40 -23.14
CA ASN A 205 -17.58 15.39 -23.01
C ASN A 205 -18.40 15.59 -21.72
N ASP A 206 -17.73 15.85 -20.60
CA ASP A 206 -18.37 16.04 -19.29
C ASP A 206 -18.71 17.53 -19.02
N GLN A 207 -18.36 18.41 -19.97
CA GLN A 207 -18.55 19.86 -19.95
C GLN A 207 -18.17 20.55 -18.63
N THR A 208 -16.98 20.25 -18.12
CA THR A 208 -16.48 20.81 -16.85
C THR A 208 -14.96 20.97 -16.85
N PRO A 209 -14.42 22.02 -16.20
CA PRO A 209 -13.01 22.07 -15.87
C PRO A 209 -12.63 20.98 -14.87
N LEU A 210 -11.37 20.57 -14.93
CA LEU A 210 -10.70 19.70 -13.97
C LEU A 210 -9.54 20.47 -13.32
N SER A 211 -9.18 20.10 -12.09
CA SER A 211 -8.02 20.71 -11.44
C SER A 211 -6.70 20.10 -11.93
N ASN A 212 -5.59 20.82 -11.71
CA ASN A 212 -4.26 20.33 -12.03
C ASN A 212 -3.87 19.06 -11.25
N HIS A 213 -4.35 18.93 -10.01
CA HIS A 213 -4.07 17.76 -9.20
C HIS A 213 -4.79 16.52 -9.71
N GLU A 214 -6.03 16.65 -10.19
CA GLU A 214 -6.81 15.55 -10.79
C GLU A 214 -6.08 14.91 -11.99
N LEU A 215 -5.28 15.68 -12.74
CA LEU A 215 -4.52 15.15 -13.88
C LEU A 215 -3.27 14.36 -13.50
N ARG A 216 -2.78 14.51 -12.27
CA ARG A 216 -1.50 13.95 -11.82
C ARG A 216 -1.65 12.93 -10.70
N MET A 217 -2.88 12.58 -10.33
CA MET A 217 -3.16 11.58 -9.31
C MET A 217 -2.80 10.16 -9.78
N ASP A 218 -3.05 9.83 -11.04
CA ASP A 218 -2.77 8.52 -11.61
C ASP A 218 -2.00 8.61 -12.93
N ASP A 219 -1.13 7.62 -13.18
CA ASP A 219 -0.27 7.59 -14.37
C ASP A 219 -1.05 7.34 -15.68
N ASP A 220 -2.30 6.83 -15.60
CA ASP A 220 -3.13 6.50 -16.75
C ASP A 220 -3.95 7.67 -17.31
N VAL A 221 -3.85 8.85 -16.69
CA VAL A 221 -4.40 10.11 -17.21
C VAL A 221 -3.66 10.52 -18.49
N TYR A 222 -2.34 10.35 -18.49
CA TYR A 222 -1.50 10.68 -19.64
C TYR A 222 -1.30 9.43 -20.50
N GLN A 223 -1.74 9.50 -21.75
CA GLN A 223 -1.69 8.37 -22.68
C GLN A 223 -0.99 8.78 -23.95
N MET A 224 -0.23 7.84 -24.54
CA MET A 224 0.38 8.05 -25.85
C MET A 224 -0.73 8.20 -26.90
N ARG A 225 -0.69 9.30 -27.64
CA ARG A 225 -1.65 9.65 -28.69
C ARG A 225 -0.90 10.14 -29.93
N GLN A 226 -1.49 9.86 -31.09
CA GLN A 226 -1.08 10.42 -32.37
C GLN A 226 -1.93 11.64 -32.70
N ASP A 227 -1.29 12.79 -32.87
CA ASP A 227 -1.95 14.03 -33.29
C ASP A 227 -1.31 14.60 -34.57
N PRO A 228 -2.08 15.33 -35.40
CA PRO A 228 -1.50 16.08 -36.50
C PRO A 228 -0.68 17.25 -35.97
N ALA A 229 0.53 17.42 -36.50
CA ALA A 229 1.32 18.62 -36.27
C ALA A 229 1.55 19.37 -37.59
N VAL A 230 1.50 20.69 -37.54
CA VAL A 230 1.66 21.56 -38.71
C VAL A 230 2.65 22.69 -38.44
N THR A 231 3.39 23.04 -39.48
CA THR A 231 4.17 24.29 -39.53
C THR A 231 3.52 25.23 -40.53
N VAL A 232 3.14 26.41 -40.06
CA VAL A 232 2.46 27.45 -40.84
C VAL A 232 3.32 28.70 -40.86
N GLY A 233 3.55 29.25 -42.05
CA GLY A 233 4.16 30.55 -42.25
C GLY A 233 3.08 31.64 -42.21
N VAL A 234 3.23 32.61 -41.30
CA VAL A 234 2.40 33.81 -41.23
C VAL A 234 3.17 35.04 -41.72
N ARG A 235 2.51 35.89 -42.50
CA ARG A 235 3.17 36.99 -43.22
C ARG A 235 3.45 38.18 -42.30
N LEU A 236 4.72 38.46 -42.00
CA LEU A 236 5.10 39.70 -41.32
C LEU A 236 4.84 40.90 -42.23
N SER A 237 4.59 42.08 -41.65
CA SER A 237 4.45 43.33 -42.39
C SER A 237 5.73 43.75 -43.14
N THR A 238 6.87 43.15 -42.79
CA THR A 238 8.16 43.28 -43.47
C THR A 238 8.30 42.36 -44.69
N GLY A 239 7.36 41.43 -44.90
CA GLY A 239 7.22 40.57 -46.09
C GLY A 239 7.63 39.11 -45.89
N GLU A 240 8.43 38.80 -44.87
CA GLU A 240 8.86 37.44 -44.55
C GLU A 240 7.74 36.60 -43.92
N LEU A 241 7.83 35.28 -44.05
CA LEU A 241 6.97 34.29 -43.42
C LEU A 241 7.59 33.83 -42.09
N ALA A 242 7.01 34.24 -40.99
CA ALA A 242 7.34 33.71 -39.67
C ALA A 242 6.78 32.29 -39.52
N LEU A 243 7.65 31.29 -39.34
CA LEU A 243 7.22 29.89 -39.25
C LEU A 243 6.82 29.55 -37.83
N VAL A 244 5.52 29.32 -37.59
CA VAL A 244 5.00 28.80 -36.32
C VAL A 244 4.66 27.32 -36.45
N TRP A 245 4.86 26.57 -35.36
CA TRP A 245 4.54 25.13 -35.30
C TRP A 245 3.53 24.84 -34.19
N THR A 246 2.62 23.92 -34.45
CA THR A 246 1.60 23.48 -33.48
C THR A 246 1.19 22.03 -33.68
N THR A 247 0.92 21.33 -32.58
CA THR A 247 0.26 20.01 -32.54
C THR A 247 -1.26 20.10 -32.42
N THR A 248 -1.81 21.32 -32.35
CA THR A 248 -3.24 21.59 -32.22
C THR A 248 -3.72 22.53 -33.33
N PRO A 249 -3.82 22.07 -34.60
CA PRO A 249 -4.27 22.90 -35.72
C PRO A 249 -5.58 23.66 -35.45
N TRP A 250 -6.50 23.05 -34.68
CA TRP A 250 -7.77 23.68 -34.25
C TRP A 250 -7.60 24.98 -33.45
N THR A 251 -6.44 25.28 -32.89
CA THR A 251 -6.21 26.56 -32.20
C THR A 251 -5.81 27.70 -33.14
N LEU A 252 -5.38 27.41 -34.38
CA LEU A 252 -4.94 28.42 -35.36
C LEU A 252 -6.02 29.46 -35.74
N PRO A 253 -7.31 29.10 -35.87
CA PRO A 253 -8.38 30.09 -36.04
C PRO A 253 -8.46 31.13 -34.92
N SER A 254 -7.88 30.85 -33.75
CA SER A 254 -7.84 31.73 -32.58
C SER A 254 -6.45 32.34 -32.34
N ASN A 255 -5.59 32.37 -33.37
CA ASN A 255 -4.25 32.93 -33.26
C ASN A 255 -4.30 34.45 -33.03
N LEU A 256 -3.65 34.94 -31.98
CA LEU A 256 -3.62 36.37 -31.61
C LEU A 256 -2.22 36.97 -31.52
N ALA A 257 -1.17 36.15 -31.38
CA ALA A 257 0.21 36.62 -31.38
C ALA A 257 1.18 35.55 -31.91
N VAL A 258 2.42 35.97 -32.20
CA VAL A 258 3.56 35.08 -32.39
C VAL A 258 4.57 35.36 -31.28
N MET A 259 5.03 34.34 -30.58
CA MET A 259 5.92 34.46 -29.44
C MET A 259 7.34 34.03 -29.79
N VAL A 260 8.32 34.82 -29.33
CA VAL A 260 9.75 34.56 -29.50
C VAL A 260 10.52 34.84 -28.22
N HIS A 261 11.60 34.11 -27.97
CA HIS A 261 12.52 34.44 -26.89
C HIS A 261 13.52 35.51 -27.39
N PRO A 262 13.76 36.62 -26.65
CA PRO A 262 14.60 37.72 -27.11
C PRO A 262 16.05 37.38 -27.49
N ASP A 263 16.59 36.30 -26.93
CA ASP A 263 18.01 35.93 -27.00
C ASP A 263 18.29 34.76 -27.94
N ILE A 264 17.25 34.06 -28.40
CA ILE A 264 17.37 33.01 -29.43
C ILE A 264 17.83 33.64 -30.74
N ASP A 265 18.73 32.94 -31.44
CA ASP A 265 19.17 33.29 -32.79
C ASP A 265 18.15 32.81 -33.83
N TYR A 266 17.76 33.71 -34.71
CA TYR A 266 16.86 33.47 -35.84
C TYR A 266 17.58 33.76 -37.16
N VAL A 267 17.12 33.14 -38.23
CA VAL A 267 17.63 33.32 -39.58
C VAL A 267 16.48 33.58 -40.54
N VAL A 268 16.74 34.43 -41.53
CA VAL A 268 15.88 34.58 -42.70
C VAL A 268 16.50 33.79 -43.84
N VAL A 269 15.72 32.92 -44.47
CA VAL A 269 16.15 32.13 -45.64
C VAL A 269 15.27 32.41 -46.84
N GLU A 270 15.85 32.39 -48.04
CA GLU A 270 15.09 32.48 -49.30
C GLU A 270 14.84 31.09 -49.87
N SER A 271 13.58 30.80 -50.21
CA SER A 271 13.22 29.53 -50.87
C SER A 271 11.99 29.66 -51.76
N ALA A 272 11.97 28.89 -52.86
CA ALA A 272 10.81 28.70 -53.72
C ALA A 272 9.83 27.61 -53.23
N LEU A 273 10.14 26.86 -52.17
CA LEU A 273 9.26 25.82 -51.61
C LEU A 273 8.65 26.29 -50.29
N PRO A 274 7.41 25.87 -49.96
CA PRO A 274 6.53 25.01 -50.77
C PRO A 274 5.67 25.75 -51.81
N THR A 275 5.73 27.08 -51.86
CA THR A 275 4.80 27.93 -52.65
C THR A 275 5.00 27.86 -54.16
N GLY A 276 6.18 27.49 -54.64
CA GLY A 276 6.59 27.58 -56.04
C GLY A 276 7.12 28.95 -56.46
N SER A 277 7.03 29.97 -55.59
CA SER A 277 7.59 31.32 -55.75
C SER A 277 8.65 31.58 -54.70
N THR A 278 9.71 32.33 -55.03
CA THR A 278 10.74 32.69 -54.03
C THR A 278 10.14 33.56 -52.93
N GLU A 279 10.08 33.02 -51.72
CA GLU A 279 9.64 33.66 -50.49
C GLU A 279 10.80 33.75 -49.49
N ARG A 280 10.66 34.61 -48.46
CA ARG A 280 11.55 34.69 -47.30
C ARG A 280 10.91 34.05 -46.10
N TYR A 281 11.64 33.22 -45.36
CA TYR A 281 11.14 32.51 -44.17
C TYR A 281 11.98 32.83 -42.95
N VAL A 282 11.34 33.15 -41.82
CA VAL A 282 11.98 33.34 -40.52
C VAL A 282 11.81 32.09 -39.69
N ILE A 283 12.92 31.55 -39.19
CA ILE A 283 12.97 30.37 -38.33
C ILE A 283 14.12 30.49 -37.32
N GLY A 284 14.01 29.84 -36.16
CA GLY A 284 15.13 29.69 -35.23
C GLY A 284 16.33 29.03 -35.93
N ALA A 285 17.52 29.61 -35.78
CA ALA A 285 18.73 29.19 -36.48
C ALA A 285 19.04 27.70 -36.27
N GLU A 286 18.91 27.22 -35.04
CA GLU A 286 19.12 25.81 -34.68
C GLU A 286 18.05 24.86 -35.26
N ARG A 287 16.87 25.38 -35.59
CA ARG A 287 15.76 24.58 -36.17
C ARG A 287 15.86 24.44 -37.68
N LEU A 288 16.53 25.37 -38.37
CA LEU A 288 16.63 25.37 -39.84
C LEU A 288 17.03 24.01 -40.45
N PRO A 289 18.03 23.27 -39.92
CA PRO A 289 18.37 21.94 -40.45
C PRO A 289 17.20 20.95 -40.46
N SER A 290 16.30 21.01 -39.48
CA SER A 290 15.14 20.11 -39.37
C SER A 290 14.09 20.34 -40.46
N TYR A 291 14.15 21.49 -41.13
CA TYR A 291 13.24 21.91 -42.21
C TYR A 291 13.92 21.92 -43.58
N ALA A 292 15.15 21.41 -43.71
CA ALA A 292 15.90 21.44 -44.96
C ALA A 292 15.16 20.74 -46.12
N ARG A 293 14.46 19.64 -45.84
CA ARG A 293 13.62 18.94 -46.83
C ARG A 293 12.42 19.80 -47.27
N ASP A 294 11.75 20.43 -46.31
CA ASP A 294 10.50 21.17 -46.54
C ASP A 294 10.77 22.49 -47.28
N LEU A 295 11.84 23.18 -46.91
CA LEU A 295 12.23 24.46 -47.48
C LEU A 295 13.16 24.31 -48.70
N PHE A 296 13.99 23.28 -48.81
CA PHE A 296 15.00 23.21 -49.90
C PHE A 296 14.92 21.92 -50.73
N GLY A 297 13.97 21.02 -50.44
CA GLY A 297 13.72 19.80 -51.20
C GLY A 297 14.66 18.62 -50.87
N ASP A 298 15.77 18.86 -50.18
CA ASP A 298 16.74 17.84 -49.76
C ASP A 298 17.10 18.01 -48.27
N PRO A 299 16.90 16.99 -47.41
CA PRO A 299 17.31 17.05 -46.00
C PRO A 299 18.83 17.23 -45.78
N LYS A 300 19.66 17.04 -46.82
CA LYS A 300 21.12 17.21 -46.76
C LYS A 300 21.60 18.55 -47.33
N SER A 301 20.69 19.45 -47.69
CA SER A 301 21.05 20.78 -48.16
C SER A 301 21.96 21.50 -47.15
N ASP A 302 22.98 22.19 -47.66
CA ASP A 302 23.79 23.11 -46.87
C ASP A 302 22.95 24.35 -46.54
N VAL A 303 22.22 24.27 -45.43
CA VAL A 303 21.21 25.28 -45.06
C VAL A 303 21.81 26.69 -44.89
N GLU A 304 23.10 26.78 -44.57
CA GLU A 304 23.82 28.05 -44.42
C GLU A 304 23.91 28.83 -45.74
N SER A 305 23.94 28.13 -46.88
CA SER A 305 23.99 28.77 -48.20
C SER A 305 22.71 29.53 -48.57
N PHE A 306 21.60 29.28 -47.86
CA PHE A 306 20.29 29.91 -48.08
C PHE A 306 19.98 31.05 -47.10
N VAL A 307 20.84 31.27 -46.10
CA VAL A 307 20.66 32.33 -45.10
C VAL A 307 20.97 33.68 -45.72
N VAL A 308 19.97 34.56 -45.75
CA VAL A 308 20.09 35.93 -46.28
C VAL A 308 20.19 36.98 -45.18
N GLU A 309 19.76 36.66 -43.96
CA GLU A 309 19.82 37.56 -42.80
C GLU A 309 19.88 36.75 -41.49
N ARG A 310 20.50 37.33 -40.47
CA ARG A 310 20.56 36.78 -39.10
C ARG A 310 19.99 37.82 -38.13
N LEU A 311 19.14 37.35 -37.22
CA LEU A 311 18.37 38.16 -36.29
C LEU A 311 18.49 37.57 -34.89
N LYS A 312 18.35 38.40 -33.86
CA LYS A 312 17.97 37.96 -32.52
C LYS A 312 16.46 38.07 -32.36
N GLY A 313 15.87 37.31 -31.43
CA GLY A 313 14.43 37.40 -31.15
C GLY A 313 13.96 38.82 -30.83
N ARG A 314 14.80 39.61 -30.13
CA ARG A 314 14.56 41.04 -29.87
C ARG A 314 14.37 41.90 -31.13
N ASP A 315 14.93 41.49 -32.26
CA ASP A 315 14.81 42.21 -33.54
C ASP A 315 13.48 41.92 -34.25
N LEU A 316 12.73 40.91 -33.78
CA LEU A 316 11.40 40.54 -34.26
C LEU A 316 10.28 41.18 -33.45
N LEU A 317 10.53 41.56 -32.19
CA LEU A 317 9.51 42.08 -31.28
C LEU A 317 8.78 43.31 -31.84
N GLY A 318 7.46 43.32 -31.70
CA GLY A 318 6.58 44.40 -32.14
C GLY A 318 6.26 44.39 -33.64
N ARG A 319 6.87 43.52 -34.46
CA ARG A 319 6.49 43.39 -35.87
C ARG A 319 5.05 42.88 -35.99
N SER A 320 4.21 43.58 -36.74
CA SER A 320 2.86 43.13 -37.08
C SER A 320 2.89 42.02 -38.13
N TYR A 321 1.86 41.18 -38.16
CA TYR A 321 1.71 40.12 -39.17
C TYR A 321 0.24 39.92 -39.55
N THR A 322 -0.01 39.30 -40.69
CA THR A 322 -1.36 38.87 -41.10
C THR A 322 -1.69 37.54 -40.42
N PRO A 323 -2.78 37.43 -39.62
CA PRO A 323 -3.15 36.18 -38.95
C PRO A 323 -3.36 35.05 -39.95
N PRO A 324 -3.22 33.77 -39.55
CA PRO A 324 -3.47 32.64 -40.45
C PRO A 324 -4.93 32.53 -40.92
N PHE A 325 -5.88 33.06 -40.15
CA PHE A 325 -7.32 33.09 -40.47
C PHE A 325 -7.93 34.48 -40.24
N SER A 326 -8.92 34.85 -41.05
CA SER A 326 -9.50 36.20 -41.06
C SER A 326 -10.52 36.48 -39.95
N TYR A 327 -10.94 35.48 -39.17
CA TYR A 327 -12.03 35.59 -38.19
C TYR A 327 -11.87 36.69 -37.15
N TYR A 328 -10.63 36.99 -36.77
CA TYR A 328 -10.30 37.97 -35.74
C TYR A 328 -9.40 39.10 -36.26
N GLU A 329 -9.33 39.30 -37.58
CA GLU A 329 -8.61 40.45 -38.14
C GLU A 329 -9.10 41.77 -37.50
N GLY A 330 -8.14 42.60 -37.10
CA GLY A 330 -8.41 43.87 -36.43
C GLY A 330 -8.66 43.77 -34.91
N HIS A 331 -8.50 42.59 -34.30
CA HIS A 331 -8.57 42.46 -32.84
C HIS A 331 -7.52 43.34 -32.14
N GLU A 332 -7.93 44.00 -31.05
CA GLU A 332 -7.13 45.05 -30.41
C GLU A 332 -5.83 44.48 -29.82
N ASN A 333 -4.71 45.20 -30.03
CA ASN A 333 -3.35 44.83 -29.61
C ASN A 333 -2.79 43.49 -30.17
N ALA A 334 -3.58 42.74 -30.94
CA ALA A 334 -3.23 41.43 -31.48
C ALA A 334 -2.37 41.50 -32.76
N HIS A 335 -2.03 40.33 -33.29
CA HIS A 335 -1.33 40.08 -34.55
C HIS A 335 0.03 40.78 -34.65
N ARG A 336 0.80 40.70 -33.55
CA ARG A 336 2.19 41.15 -33.47
C ARG A 336 3.09 40.09 -32.84
N VAL A 337 4.39 40.20 -33.08
CA VAL A 337 5.40 39.37 -32.42
C VAL A 337 5.66 39.90 -31.01
N VAL A 338 5.59 39.03 -30.00
CA VAL A 338 5.72 39.36 -28.57
C VAL A 338 6.78 38.48 -27.89
N GLU A 339 7.25 38.96 -26.74
CA GLU A 339 8.29 38.28 -25.95
C GLU A 339 7.72 37.12 -25.13
N ALA A 340 8.40 35.98 -25.14
CA ALA A 340 8.08 34.86 -24.24
C ALA A 340 9.33 34.05 -23.89
N ASP A 341 9.62 33.97 -22.59
CA ASP A 341 10.84 33.34 -22.07
C ASP A 341 10.80 31.80 -22.13
N PHE A 342 9.61 31.20 -22.22
CA PHE A 342 9.45 29.74 -22.30
C PHE A 342 9.74 29.18 -23.70
N VAL A 343 9.88 30.03 -24.72
CA VAL A 343 10.14 29.60 -26.10
C VAL A 343 11.56 29.03 -26.20
N THR A 344 11.69 27.85 -26.80
CA THR A 344 12.98 27.15 -26.97
C THR A 344 13.19 26.67 -28.41
N THR A 345 14.38 26.15 -28.70
CA THR A 345 14.76 25.53 -29.99
C THR A 345 14.83 24.00 -29.93
N GLY A 346 14.33 23.37 -28.85
CA GLY A 346 14.31 21.91 -28.71
C GLY A 346 13.45 21.24 -29.77
N ASP A 347 12.27 21.79 -30.02
CA ASP A 347 11.27 21.31 -30.98
C ASP A 347 10.60 22.47 -31.74
N GLY A 348 9.75 22.15 -32.72
CA GLY A 348 9.04 23.15 -33.53
C GLY A 348 9.98 24.02 -34.38
N THR A 349 9.80 25.33 -34.36
CA THR A 349 10.50 26.32 -35.21
C THR A 349 11.26 27.39 -34.42
N GLY A 350 11.09 27.46 -33.10
CA GLY A 350 11.54 28.59 -32.28
C GLY A 350 10.61 29.82 -32.34
N LEU A 351 9.49 29.75 -33.07
CA LEU A 351 8.41 30.73 -33.01
C LEU A 351 7.11 30.01 -32.65
N VAL A 352 6.40 30.49 -31.63
CA VAL A 352 5.21 29.83 -31.10
C VAL A 352 3.99 30.67 -31.42
N HIS A 353 2.96 30.08 -32.03
CA HIS A 353 1.68 30.77 -32.23
C HIS A 353 0.95 30.87 -30.88
N SER A 354 0.21 31.95 -30.65
CA SER A 354 -0.53 32.15 -29.41
C SER A 354 -2.04 32.09 -29.61
N ALA A 355 -2.73 31.33 -28.78
CA ALA A 355 -4.18 31.38 -28.61
C ALA A 355 -4.53 31.46 -27.10
N GLY A 356 -4.62 32.67 -26.56
CA GLY A 356 -4.71 32.94 -25.11
C GLY A 356 -5.88 32.26 -24.35
N ALA A 357 -6.89 31.79 -25.08
CA ALA A 357 -8.01 31.02 -24.53
C ALA A 357 -7.73 29.52 -24.36
N PHE A 358 -6.64 28.99 -24.92
CA PHE A 358 -6.40 27.54 -25.03
C PHE A 358 -4.99 27.10 -24.58
N GLY A 359 -4.15 28.03 -24.11
CA GLY A 359 -2.85 27.74 -23.50
C GLY A 359 -2.65 28.57 -22.23
N GLU A 360 -2.12 27.97 -21.15
CA GLU A 360 -1.88 28.68 -19.89
C GLU A 360 -0.79 29.76 -20.05
N ASP A 361 0.35 29.38 -20.62
CA ASP A 361 1.44 30.32 -20.92
C ASP A 361 1.01 31.36 -21.97
N ASP A 362 0.21 30.94 -22.96
CA ASP A 362 -0.41 31.84 -23.93
C ASP A 362 -1.22 32.93 -23.25
N LYS A 363 -2.03 32.54 -22.26
CA LYS A 363 -2.86 33.47 -21.50
C LYS A 363 -2.00 34.46 -20.71
N ILE A 364 -0.97 33.97 -20.01
CA ILE A 364 -0.08 34.82 -19.21
C ILE A 364 0.56 35.91 -20.08
N VAL A 365 1.05 35.53 -21.27
CA VAL A 365 1.66 36.49 -22.21
C VAL A 365 0.62 37.42 -22.81
N THR A 366 -0.53 36.92 -23.26
CA THR A 366 -1.58 37.76 -23.86
C THR A 366 -2.17 38.75 -22.86
N ASP A 367 -2.38 38.36 -21.60
CA ASP A 367 -2.79 39.25 -20.50
C ASP A 367 -1.74 40.36 -20.28
N ARG A 368 -0.44 40.02 -20.25
CA ARG A 368 0.66 40.99 -20.11
C ARG A 368 0.68 42.00 -21.27
N GLU A 369 0.39 41.54 -22.47
CA GLU A 369 0.41 42.33 -23.69
C GLU A 369 -0.87 43.15 -23.93
N GLY A 370 -1.89 42.98 -23.08
CA GLY A 370 -3.20 43.63 -23.22
C GLY A 370 -4.00 43.11 -24.41
N ILE A 371 -3.84 41.82 -24.75
CA ILE A 371 -4.54 41.14 -25.84
C ILE A 371 -5.69 40.32 -25.22
N GLU A 372 -6.93 40.71 -25.49
CA GLU A 372 -8.10 40.00 -24.95
C GLU A 372 -8.24 38.61 -25.59
N PRO A 373 -8.42 37.52 -24.81
CA PRO A 373 -8.56 36.18 -25.37
C PRO A 373 -9.90 36.00 -26.10
N VAL A 374 -9.89 35.25 -27.21
CA VAL A 374 -11.09 34.90 -27.99
C VAL A 374 -11.50 33.44 -27.75
N MET A 375 -12.81 33.17 -27.63
CA MET A 375 -13.34 31.83 -27.30
C MET A 375 -14.35 31.34 -28.34
N PRO A 376 -13.92 30.88 -29.53
CA PRO A 376 -14.82 30.30 -30.54
C PRO A 376 -15.15 28.82 -30.29
N VAL A 377 -15.02 28.33 -29.05
CA VAL A 377 -15.26 26.93 -28.70
C VAL A 377 -16.26 26.86 -27.55
N GLY A 378 -17.38 26.18 -27.79
CA GLY A 378 -18.46 26.00 -26.85
C GLY A 378 -18.11 25.05 -25.70
N PRO A 379 -19.01 24.91 -24.70
CA PRO A 379 -18.83 23.99 -23.58
C PRO A 379 -18.72 22.51 -23.97
N ASP A 380 -19.29 22.11 -25.11
CA ASP A 380 -19.24 20.77 -25.70
C ASP A 380 -17.96 20.50 -26.51
N GLY A 381 -17.06 21.49 -26.60
CA GLY A 381 -15.84 21.40 -27.41
C GLY A 381 -16.07 21.59 -28.90
N CYS A 382 -17.26 22.00 -29.33
CA CYS A 382 -17.54 22.32 -30.73
C CYS A 382 -17.26 23.79 -31.03
N PHE A 383 -16.87 24.09 -32.27
CA PHE A 383 -16.72 25.48 -32.72
C PHE A 383 -18.04 26.23 -32.75
N THR A 384 -17.97 27.52 -32.43
CA THR A 384 -19.08 28.48 -32.49
C THR A 384 -18.73 29.65 -33.40
N PHE A 385 -19.72 30.47 -33.75
CA PHE A 385 -19.50 31.77 -34.38
C PHE A 385 -18.44 32.59 -33.62
N PRO A 386 -17.50 33.31 -34.28
CA PRO A 386 -17.45 33.62 -35.72
C PRO A 386 -16.73 32.59 -36.62
N VAL A 387 -16.31 31.43 -36.09
CA VAL A 387 -15.56 30.41 -36.86
C VAL A 387 -16.53 29.54 -37.67
N ALA A 388 -17.18 30.14 -38.67
CA ALA A 388 -18.37 29.61 -39.35
C ALA A 388 -18.10 28.30 -40.14
N GLU A 389 -16.93 28.14 -40.76
CA GLU A 389 -16.59 26.98 -41.58
C GLU A 389 -16.52 25.67 -40.79
N TYR A 390 -16.27 25.77 -39.48
CA TYR A 390 -16.14 24.62 -38.59
C TYR A 390 -17.25 24.59 -37.53
N GLU A 391 -18.21 25.52 -37.59
CA GLU A 391 -19.27 25.65 -36.59
C GLU A 391 -20.02 24.32 -36.37
N GLY A 392 -20.17 23.91 -35.11
CA GLY A 392 -20.76 22.65 -34.71
C GLY A 392 -19.84 21.43 -34.81
N MET A 393 -18.63 21.56 -35.36
CA MET A 393 -17.63 20.48 -35.36
C MET A 393 -16.83 20.46 -34.06
N LEU A 394 -16.62 19.27 -33.49
CA LEU A 394 -15.69 19.07 -32.39
C LEU A 394 -14.29 19.49 -32.82
N VAL A 395 -13.55 20.18 -31.94
CA VAL A 395 -12.21 20.71 -32.26
C VAL A 395 -11.24 19.67 -32.83
N PHE A 396 -11.32 18.42 -32.35
CA PHE A 396 -10.46 17.35 -32.86
C PHE A 396 -10.81 16.95 -34.30
N ASP A 397 -12.09 16.92 -34.65
CA ASP A 397 -12.58 16.60 -35.99
C ASP A 397 -12.29 17.73 -36.99
N ALA A 398 -12.26 18.98 -36.51
CA ALA A 398 -11.95 20.16 -37.32
C ALA A 398 -10.48 20.25 -37.77
N ASN A 399 -9.55 19.50 -37.16
CA ASN A 399 -8.13 19.54 -37.54
C ASN A 399 -7.90 19.21 -39.01
N LEU A 400 -8.58 18.19 -39.57
CA LEU A 400 -8.41 17.80 -40.97
C LEU A 400 -8.93 18.88 -41.94
N PRO A 401 -10.19 19.38 -41.81
CA PRO A 401 -10.67 20.53 -42.57
C PRO A 401 -9.76 21.76 -42.51
N ILE A 402 -9.24 22.10 -41.32
CA ILE A 402 -8.29 23.21 -41.13
C ILE A 402 -7.03 23.02 -41.95
N ILE A 403 -6.44 21.82 -41.88
CA ILE A 403 -5.23 21.48 -42.65
C ILE A 403 -5.49 21.52 -44.16
N ASP A 404 -6.66 21.06 -44.60
CA ASP A 404 -7.03 21.06 -46.02
C ASP A 404 -7.22 22.50 -46.53
N HIS A 405 -7.83 23.40 -45.75
CA HIS A 405 -7.93 24.83 -46.09
C HIS A 405 -6.55 25.50 -46.14
N LEU A 406 -5.66 25.23 -45.18
CA LEU A 406 -4.28 25.74 -45.19
C LEU A 406 -3.52 25.26 -46.44
N LYS A 407 -3.72 24.01 -46.84
CA LYS A 407 -3.13 23.42 -48.04
C LYS A 407 -3.69 24.03 -49.33
N ALA A 408 -5.00 24.29 -49.38
CA ALA A 408 -5.66 24.96 -50.51
C ALA A 408 -5.11 26.39 -50.68
N ALA A 409 -5.00 27.15 -49.59
CA ALA A 409 -4.40 28.49 -49.59
C ALA A 409 -2.94 28.48 -50.11
N THR A 410 -2.15 27.52 -49.63
CA THR A 410 -0.74 27.35 -50.07
C THR A 410 -0.61 27.11 -51.58
N ARG A 411 -1.61 26.47 -52.19
CA ARG A 411 -1.65 26.17 -53.63
C ARG A 411 -2.30 27.28 -54.47
N GLY A 412 -2.80 28.35 -53.83
CA GLY A 412 -3.55 29.39 -54.50
C GLY A 412 -4.91 28.93 -55.05
N GLU A 413 -5.52 27.92 -54.43
CA GLU A 413 -6.87 27.45 -54.78
C GLU A 413 -7.92 28.45 -54.27
N ALA A 414 -9.00 28.72 -55.01
CA ALA A 414 -9.96 29.77 -54.66
C ALA A 414 -10.85 29.44 -53.44
N ASP A 415 -10.97 28.17 -53.09
CA ASP A 415 -11.78 27.68 -51.96
C ASP A 415 -10.84 27.20 -50.85
N HIS A 416 -10.41 28.14 -50.00
CA HIS A 416 -9.54 27.89 -48.85
C HIS A 416 -10.18 28.34 -47.53
N GLY A 417 -11.51 28.50 -47.51
CA GLY A 417 -12.26 29.10 -46.40
C GLY A 417 -11.67 30.45 -45.99
N SER A 418 -11.74 30.74 -44.68
CA SER A 418 -11.22 31.97 -44.08
C SER A 418 -9.71 32.01 -43.84
N VAL A 419 -8.92 31.12 -44.45
CA VAL A 419 -7.45 31.26 -44.43
C VAL A 419 -7.07 32.55 -45.15
N THR A 420 -6.18 33.35 -44.56
CA THR A 420 -5.79 34.65 -45.13
C THR A 420 -4.80 34.50 -46.29
N ASP A 421 -4.86 35.46 -47.22
CA ASP A 421 -3.94 35.53 -48.34
C ASP A 421 -2.48 35.62 -47.86
N GLY A 422 -1.62 34.77 -48.44
CA GLY A 422 -0.20 34.74 -48.13
C GLY A 422 0.20 33.85 -46.95
N THR A 423 -0.74 33.18 -46.29
CA THR A 423 -0.50 32.10 -45.32
C THR A 423 -0.04 30.82 -46.02
N VAL A 424 0.99 30.15 -45.48
CA VAL A 424 1.64 29.00 -46.13
C VAL A 424 1.75 27.81 -45.18
N LEU A 425 1.22 26.65 -45.56
CA LEU A 425 1.47 25.37 -44.91
C LEU A 425 2.82 24.81 -45.37
N VAL A 426 3.82 24.85 -44.50
CA VAL A 426 5.18 24.37 -44.80
C VAL A 426 5.31 22.87 -44.60
N ARG A 427 4.74 22.37 -43.50
CA ARG A 427 4.87 20.97 -43.09
C ARG A 427 3.58 20.48 -42.47
N ARG A 428 3.26 19.22 -42.76
CA ARG A 428 2.26 18.42 -42.05
C ARG A 428 2.92 17.11 -41.67
N GLU A 429 2.83 16.75 -40.40
CA GLU A 429 3.32 15.48 -39.88
C GLU A 429 2.37 14.87 -38.86
N THR A 430 2.67 13.65 -38.45
CA THR A 430 2.02 12.99 -37.33
C THR A 430 3.00 12.99 -36.17
N TYR A 431 2.53 13.39 -35.00
CA TYR A 431 3.33 13.55 -33.81
C TYR A 431 2.82 12.60 -32.73
N ASP A 432 3.71 11.72 -32.26
CA ASP A 432 3.47 10.79 -31.17
C ASP A 432 3.89 11.44 -29.85
N HIS A 433 2.95 11.67 -28.94
CA HIS A 433 3.25 12.26 -27.63
C HIS A 433 2.31 11.80 -26.53
N SER A 434 2.72 12.05 -25.29
CA SER A 434 1.89 11.81 -24.11
C SER A 434 0.89 12.94 -23.94
N TYR A 435 -0.41 12.63 -23.95
CA TYR A 435 -1.49 13.61 -23.94
C TYR A 435 -2.50 13.35 -22.81
N PRO A 436 -3.01 14.39 -22.12
CA PRO A 436 -3.93 14.21 -21.01
C PRO A 436 -5.34 13.79 -21.47
N HIS A 437 -5.89 12.78 -20.81
CA HIS A 437 -7.25 12.30 -20.98
C HIS A 437 -8.03 12.45 -19.68
N CYS A 438 -9.34 12.65 -19.77
CA CYS A 438 -10.20 12.65 -18.58
C CYS A 438 -10.04 11.31 -17.87
N TRP A 439 -9.63 11.34 -16.60
CA TRP A 439 -9.41 10.13 -15.79
C TRP A 439 -10.68 9.26 -15.64
N ARG A 440 -11.86 9.86 -15.92
CA ARG A 440 -13.17 9.24 -15.79
C ARG A 440 -13.72 8.73 -17.12
N CYS A 441 -14.06 9.63 -18.06
CA CYS A 441 -14.66 9.26 -19.35
C CYS A 441 -13.63 8.82 -20.41
N ARG A 442 -12.33 8.96 -20.12
CA ARG A 442 -11.20 8.56 -20.98
C ARG A 442 -11.10 9.31 -22.30
N GLN A 443 -11.90 10.34 -22.51
CA GLN A 443 -11.78 11.24 -23.67
C GLN A 443 -10.57 12.16 -23.52
N PRO A 444 -9.91 12.56 -24.62
CA PRO A 444 -8.83 13.52 -24.56
C PRO A 444 -9.33 14.88 -24.09
N LEU A 445 -8.57 15.53 -23.21
CA LEU A 445 -8.89 16.85 -22.69
C LEU A 445 -8.52 17.95 -23.67
N ILE A 446 -9.13 19.12 -23.51
CA ILE A 446 -8.65 20.36 -24.11
C ILE A 446 -8.26 21.32 -22.99
N TYR A 447 -7.33 22.23 -23.25
CA TYR A 447 -7.13 23.38 -22.38
C TYR A 447 -8.07 24.47 -22.87
N LYS A 448 -8.89 25.02 -21.97
CA LYS A 448 -9.91 26.00 -22.32
C LYS A 448 -10.04 27.01 -21.19
N ALA A 449 -10.10 28.29 -21.53
CA ALA A 449 -10.38 29.34 -20.58
C ALA A 449 -11.84 29.25 -20.10
N VAL A 450 -12.00 29.23 -18.78
CA VAL A 450 -13.28 29.21 -18.12
C VAL A 450 -13.23 30.13 -16.90
N SER A 451 -14.36 30.74 -16.56
CA SER A 451 -14.52 31.40 -15.27
C SER A 451 -14.65 30.34 -14.20
N SER A 452 -13.87 30.49 -13.13
CA SER A 452 -13.87 29.59 -11.99
C SER A 452 -13.59 30.38 -10.72
N TRP A 453 -14.03 29.86 -9.57
CA TRP A 453 -13.57 30.36 -8.29
C TRP A 453 -12.34 29.58 -7.83
N PHE A 454 -11.41 30.31 -7.22
CA PHE A 454 -10.12 29.77 -6.81
C PHE A 454 -9.88 30.01 -5.32
N VAL A 455 -9.21 29.05 -4.68
CA VAL A 455 -8.43 29.30 -3.46
C VAL A 455 -7.03 29.72 -3.89
N GLU A 456 -6.58 30.88 -3.43
CA GLU A 456 -5.25 31.45 -3.75
C GLU A 456 -4.14 30.78 -2.92
N VAL A 457 -3.90 29.49 -3.18
CA VAL A 457 -2.92 28.64 -2.46
C VAL A 457 -1.51 29.25 -2.51
N THR A 458 -1.18 29.93 -3.61
CA THR A 458 0.13 30.56 -3.79
C THR A 458 0.48 31.60 -2.71
N LYS A 459 -0.52 32.24 -2.06
CA LYS A 459 -0.30 33.19 -0.95
C LYS A 459 0.21 32.54 0.33
N PHE A 460 -0.03 31.24 0.54
CA PHE A 460 0.31 30.56 1.80
C PHE A 460 1.06 29.24 1.61
N LYS A 461 1.57 28.95 0.40
CA LYS A 461 2.32 27.72 0.11
C LYS A 461 3.57 27.56 0.98
N ASP A 462 4.27 28.65 1.30
CA ASP A 462 5.47 28.61 2.14
C ASP A 462 5.09 28.19 3.57
N ARG A 463 3.93 28.66 4.05
CA ARG A 463 3.39 28.25 5.34
C ARG A 463 2.97 26.78 5.35
N MET A 464 2.44 26.25 4.25
CA MET A 464 2.15 24.82 4.12
C MET A 464 3.43 23.98 4.22
N LEU A 465 4.54 24.43 3.61
CA LEU A 465 5.84 23.76 3.73
C LEU A 465 6.33 23.74 5.18
N GLU A 466 6.26 24.87 5.90
CA GLU A 466 6.64 24.95 7.31
C GLU A 466 5.79 24.03 8.21
N LEU A 467 4.48 23.98 7.99
CA LEU A 467 3.59 23.11 8.76
C LEU A 467 3.81 21.64 8.43
N ASN A 468 4.18 21.30 7.19
CA ASN A 468 4.48 19.93 6.79
C ASN A 468 5.70 19.34 7.51
N GLU A 469 6.66 20.16 7.94
CA GLU A 469 7.81 19.69 8.73
C GLU A 469 7.39 19.08 10.08
N GLN A 470 6.26 19.53 10.62
CA GLN A 470 5.70 19.07 11.90
C GLN A 470 4.94 17.74 11.79
N ILE A 471 4.74 17.23 10.57
CA ILE A 471 3.99 15.99 10.31
C ILE A 471 4.97 14.83 10.24
N ASP A 472 4.68 13.71 10.90
CA ASP A 472 5.46 12.48 10.79
C ASP A 472 4.95 11.62 9.64
N TRP A 473 5.78 11.44 8.61
CA TRP A 473 5.44 10.69 7.40
C TRP A 473 6.07 9.31 7.44
N THR A 474 5.28 8.27 7.22
CA THR A 474 5.76 6.91 6.98
C THR A 474 5.41 6.50 5.54
N PRO A 475 6.37 6.34 4.62
CA PRO A 475 7.82 6.49 4.81
C PRO A 475 8.32 7.94 4.77
N ASP A 476 9.40 8.23 5.51
CA ASP A 476 9.96 9.58 5.73
C ASP A 476 10.24 10.38 4.45
N HIS A 477 10.68 9.70 3.40
CA HIS A 477 11.07 10.34 2.15
C HIS A 477 9.91 11.03 1.43
N ILE A 478 8.65 10.75 1.78
CA ILE A 478 7.48 11.43 1.19
C ILE A 478 7.40 12.90 1.62
N LYS A 479 7.77 13.21 2.87
CA LYS A 479 7.74 14.57 3.45
C LYS A 479 8.43 15.58 2.55
N ASN A 480 9.71 15.32 2.24
CA ASN A 480 10.57 16.17 1.40
C ASN A 480 10.59 15.75 -0.08
N GLY A 481 10.03 14.57 -0.38
CA GLY A 481 9.94 14.00 -1.71
C GLY A 481 8.67 14.42 -2.42
N GLN A 482 7.77 13.46 -2.66
CA GLN A 482 6.59 13.67 -3.50
C GLN A 482 5.67 14.77 -2.97
N PHE A 483 5.43 14.82 -1.65
CA PHE A 483 4.52 15.81 -1.06
C PHE A 483 5.17 17.19 -0.95
N GLY A 484 6.36 17.29 -0.35
CA GLY A 484 7.08 18.57 -0.22
C GLY A 484 7.35 19.26 -1.56
N LYS A 485 7.79 18.51 -2.59
CA LYS A 485 7.97 19.06 -3.95
C LYS A 485 6.66 19.49 -4.58
N TRP A 486 5.55 18.81 -4.27
CA TRP A 486 4.23 19.21 -4.75
C TRP A 486 3.80 20.54 -4.11
N LEU A 487 4.01 20.71 -2.79
CA LEU A 487 3.71 21.95 -2.08
C LEU A 487 4.54 23.14 -2.59
N ASP A 488 5.84 22.95 -2.83
CA ASP A 488 6.73 24.00 -3.33
C ASP A 488 6.28 24.56 -4.70
N ASN A 489 5.68 23.69 -5.51
CA ASN A 489 5.15 23.98 -6.84
C ASN A 489 3.62 24.15 -6.86
N ALA A 490 3.00 24.37 -5.70
CA ALA A 490 1.55 24.55 -5.58
C ALA A 490 1.06 25.73 -6.43
N ARG A 491 -0.09 25.53 -7.08
CA ARG A 491 -0.81 26.54 -7.85
C ARG A 491 -2.16 26.80 -7.18
N ASP A 492 -2.78 27.93 -7.51
CA ASP A 492 -4.13 28.23 -7.05
C ASP A 492 -5.10 27.11 -7.44
N TRP A 493 -6.00 26.78 -6.51
CA TRP A 493 -6.90 25.64 -6.66
C TRP A 493 -8.25 26.10 -7.20
N SER A 494 -8.60 25.63 -8.40
CA SER A 494 -9.94 25.79 -8.99
C SER A 494 -10.96 24.95 -8.24
N ILE A 495 -11.83 25.60 -7.46
CA ILE A 495 -12.79 24.95 -6.56
C ILE A 495 -14.21 24.82 -7.13
N THR A 496 -14.48 25.23 -8.36
CA THR A 496 -15.82 25.08 -8.96
C THR A 496 -15.86 24.03 -10.06
N ARG A 497 -17.04 23.44 -10.25
CA ARG A 497 -17.37 22.49 -11.31
C ARG A 497 -18.73 22.87 -11.90
N ASN A 498 -18.85 22.85 -13.23
CA ASN A 498 -20.10 23.19 -13.93
C ASN A 498 -21.07 21.98 -13.97
N ARG A 499 -21.36 21.43 -12.79
CA ARG A 499 -22.08 20.15 -12.58
C ARG A 499 -23.30 20.31 -11.66
N PHE A 500 -23.92 19.20 -11.24
CA PHE A 500 -25.26 19.20 -10.63
C PHE A 500 -25.29 18.65 -9.20
N TRP A 501 -24.51 17.61 -8.91
CA TRP A 501 -24.50 16.87 -7.66
C TRP A 501 -23.25 17.17 -6.83
N GLY A 502 -23.38 18.09 -5.87
CA GLY A 502 -22.33 18.48 -4.94
C GLY A 502 -22.75 19.64 -4.05
N SER A 503 -21.89 20.03 -3.10
CA SER A 503 -22.08 21.24 -2.30
C SER A 503 -22.15 22.47 -3.21
N PRO A 504 -23.16 23.35 -3.06
CA PRO A 504 -23.28 24.52 -3.91
C PRO A 504 -22.18 25.55 -3.59
N VAL A 505 -21.73 26.29 -4.60
CA VAL A 505 -20.99 27.53 -4.36
C VAL A 505 -21.93 28.55 -3.74
N PRO A 506 -21.66 29.08 -2.52
CA PRO A 506 -22.63 29.87 -1.76
C PRO A 506 -22.57 31.36 -2.12
N VAL A 507 -22.45 31.67 -3.41
CA VAL A 507 -22.29 33.03 -3.94
C VAL A 507 -23.55 33.45 -4.70
N TRP A 508 -24.16 34.56 -4.30
CA TRP A 508 -25.25 35.22 -5.01
C TRP A 508 -24.75 36.48 -5.70
N ARG A 509 -25.07 36.63 -6.99
CA ARG A 509 -24.69 37.75 -7.84
C ARG A 509 -25.93 38.45 -8.37
N SER A 510 -25.86 39.78 -8.51
CA SER A 510 -26.84 40.57 -9.25
C SER A 510 -26.92 40.12 -10.72
N ASP A 511 -28.14 40.01 -11.26
CA ASP A 511 -28.36 39.79 -12.70
C ASP A 511 -28.28 41.07 -13.55
N ASP A 512 -28.00 42.23 -12.94
CA ASP A 512 -27.80 43.50 -13.63
C ASP A 512 -26.39 44.06 -13.39
N PRO A 513 -25.57 44.21 -14.45
CA PRO A 513 -24.22 44.76 -14.35
C PRO A 513 -24.18 46.25 -13.97
N GLN A 514 -25.29 46.99 -14.06
CA GLN A 514 -25.39 48.38 -13.59
C GLN A 514 -25.43 48.49 -12.07
N TYR A 515 -25.88 47.43 -11.39
CA TYR A 515 -25.95 47.33 -9.93
C TYR A 515 -25.15 46.10 -9.46
N PRO A 516 -23.82 46.08 -9.66
CA PRO A 516 -23.02 44.91 -9.36
C PRO A 516 -22.97 44.68 -7.85
N ARG A 517 -23.42 43.51 -7.42
CA ARG A 517 -23.37 43.05 -6.03
C ARG A 517 -23.03 41.56 -5.99
N ILE A 518 -22.22 41.18 -5.02
CA ILE A 518 -21.93 39.79 -4.66
C ILE A 518 -22.17 39.63 -3.16
N ASP A 519 -22.98 38.62 -2.79
CA ASP A 519 -23.18 38.20 -1.41
C ASP A 519 -22.70 36.74 -1.26
N VAL A 520 -21.95 36.46 -0.19
CA VAL A 520 -21.47 35.11 0.15
C VAL A 520 -22.08 34.69 1.47
N TYR A 521 -22.77 33.55 1.48
CA TYR A 521 -23.44 33.02 2.66
C TYR A 521 -22.64 31.86 3.26
N GLY A 522 -22.61 31.78 4.58
CA GLY A 522 -21.81 30.80 5.32
C GLY A 522 -22.62 29.93 6.25
N SER A 523 -23.94 30.13 6.37
CA SER A 523 -24.81 29.34 7.24
C SER A 523 -26.26 29.35 6.79
N PHE A 524 -27.04 28.37 7.28
CA PHE A 524 -28.49 28.34 7.19
C PHE A 524 -29.13 29.56 7.84
N GLU A 525 -28.60 30.03 8.97
CA GLU A 525 -29.10 31.24 9.64
C GLU A 525 -29.01 32.48 8.72
N GLU A 526 -27.86 32.69 8.07
CA GLU A 526 -27.69 33.82 7.15
C GLU A 526 -28.61 33.70 5.93
N ILE A 527 -28.78 32.49 5.40
CA ILE A 527 -29.69 32.21 4.28
C ILE A 527 -31.15 32.49 4.69
N GLU A 528 -31.62 31.94 5.81
CA GLU A 528 -32.99 32.12 6.27
C GLU A 528 -33.30 33.59 6.55
N ARG A 529 -32.34 34.33 7.14
CA ARG A 529 -32.47 35.77 7.40
C ARG A 529 -32.72 36.58 6.13
N ASP A 530 -31.97 36.32 5.07
CA ASP A 530 -31.97 37.16 3.86
C ASP A 530 -33.01 36.71 2.81
N PHE A 531 -33.41 35.44 2.80
CA PHE A 531 -34.41 34.89 1.86
C PHE A 531 -35.77 34.61 2.51
N GLY A 532 -35.86 34.66 3.85
CA GLY A 532 -37.07 34.36 4.61
C GLY A 532 -37.46 32.88 4.66
N ARG A 533 -36.63 31.99 4.10
CA ARG A 533 -36.81 30.54 4.07
C ARG A 533 -35.48 29.82 3.82
N LEU A 534 -35.42 28.57 4.26
CA LEU A 534 -34.38 27.61 3.86
C LEU A 534 -34.77 26.88 2.56
N PRO A 535 -33.79 26.38 1.78
CA PRO A 535 -34.07 25.53 0.65
C PRO A 535 -34.54 24.16 1.17
N ARG A 536 -35.58 23.60 0.54
CA ARG A 536 -36.20 22.35 0.98
C ARG A 536 -36.50 21.44 -0.20
N SER A 537 -36.27 20.15 0.01
CA SER A 537 -36.63 19.08 -0.93
C SER A 537 -38.15 18.87 -1.00
N ALA A 538 -38.60 18.04 -1.96
CA ALA A 538 -40.02 17.73 -2.16
C ALA A 538 -40.72 17.10 -0.94
N ASP A 539 -39.97 16.46 -0.03
CA ASP A 539 -40.45 15.89 1.23
C ASP A 539 -40.35 16.88 2.42
N GLY A 540 -39.92 18.13 2.17
CA GLY A 540 -39.87 19.21 3.15
C GLY A 540 -38.62 19.26 4.03
N GLN A 541 -37.63 18.37 3.82
CA GLN A 541 -36.35 18.43 4.54
C GLN A 541 -35.47 19.58 4.02
N VAL A 542 -34.60 20.12 4.87
CA VAL A 542 -33.62 21.14 4.43
C VAL A 542 -32.61 20.48 3.50
N ASP A 543 -32.40 21.08 2.33
CA ASP A 543 -31.53 20.52 1.30
C ASP A 543 -30.83 21.64 0.50
N LEU A 544 -29.50 21.73 0.62
CA LEU A 544 -28.66 22.71 -0.10
C LEU A 544 -28.36 22.31 -1.54
N HIS A 545 -28.76 21.11 -1.99
CA HIS A 545 -28.46 20.67 -3.35
C HIS A 545 -29.24 21.48 -4.38
N ARG A 546 -28.73 21.48 -5.62
CA ARG A 546 -29.51 21.90 -6.78
C ARG A 546 -30.69 20.92 -6.97
N PRO A 547 -31.85 21.38 -7.46
CA PRO A 547 -32.17 22.78 -7.79
C PRO A 547 -32.65 23.62 -6.59
N PHE A 548 -32.89 23.02 -5.41
CA PHE A 548 -33.60 23.68 -4.30
C PHE A 548 -32.93 24.99 -3.83
N VAL A 549 -31.60 25.02 -3.77
CA VAL A 549 -30.83 26.22 -3.41
C VAL A 549 -30.87 27.30 -4.50
N ASP A 550 -31.03 26.92 -5.77
CA ASP A 550 -31.06 27.85 -6.91
C ASP A 550 -32.36 28.68 -6.92
N GLU A 551 -33.42 28.19 -6.29
CA GLU A 551 -34.71 28.89 -6.16
C GLU A 551 -34.68 30.06 -5.17
N LEU A 552 -33.63 30.14 -4.34
CA LEU A 552 -33.45 31.23 -3.39
C LEU A 552 -33.00 32.48 -4.14
N THR A 553 -33.96 33.37 -4.38
CA THR A 553 -33.72 34.66 -5.04
C THR A 553 -34.33 35.78 -4.21
N ARG A 554 -33.76 36.98 -4.32
CA ARG A 554 -34.26 38.19 -3.66
C ARG A 554 -33.98 39.42 -4.53
N PRO A 555 -34.74 40.52 -4.38
CA PRO A 555 -34.38 41.79 -5.02
C PRO A 555 -32.97 42.22 -4.62
N ASN A 556 -32.22 42.81 -5.55
CA ASN A 556 -30.91 43.38 -5.25
C ASN A 556 -31.07 44.60 -4.33
N PRO A 557 -30.50 44.57 -3.12
CA PRO A 557 -30.64 45.69 -2.18
C PRO A 557 -29.93 46.98 -2.64
N ASP A 558 -28.98 46.89 -3.59
CA ASP A 558 -28.26 48.05 -4.11
C ASP A 558 -28.96 48.71 -5.32
N ASP A 559 -30.01 48.07 -5.84
CA ASP A 559 -30.84 48.63 -6.91
C ASP A 559 -32.08 49.34 -6.33
N PRO A 560 -32.12 50.68 -6.37
CA PRO A 560 -33.24 51.45 -5.82
C PRO A 560 -34.53 51.27 -6.64
N THR A 561 -34.47 50.72 -7.85
CA THR A 561 -35.65 50.42 -8.67
C THR A 561 -36.31 49.10 -8.30
N GLY A 562 -35.56 48.21 -7.62
CA GLY A 562 -36.00 46.87 -7.23
C GLY A 562 -36.22 45.92 -8.42
N GLN A 563 -35.62 46.20 -9.59
CA GLN A 563 -35.79 45.38 -10.79
C GLN A 563 -34.75 44.27 -10.92
N SER A 564 -33.52 44.52 -10.48
CA SER A 564 -32.46 43.51 -10.46
C SER A 564 -32.63 42.53 -9.30
N THR A 565 -32.20 41.30 -9.53
CA THR A 565 -32.38 40.16 -8.63
C THR A 565 -31.03 39.53 -8.29
N MET A 566 -30.83 39.18 -7.02
CA MET A 566 -29.71 38.37 -6.57
C MET A 566 -30.01 36.89 -6.86
N ARG A 567 -29.12 36.24 -7.63
CA ARG A 567 -29.22 34.82 -8.02
C ARG A 567 -27.93 34.09 -7.67
N ARG A 568 -28.04 32.84 -7.23
CA ARG A 568 -26.86 32.01 -6.98
C ARG A 568 -26.10 31.78 -8.29
N VAL A 569 -24.77 31.76 -8.24
CA VAL A 569 -23.97 31.19 -9.34
C VAL A 569 -24.31 29.71 -9.46
N GLU A 570 -24.40 29.15 -10.67
CA GLU A 570 -24.93 27.78 -10.84
C GLU A 570 -23.94 26.67 -10.42
N ASP A 571 -22.66 27.00 -10.25
CA ASP A 571 -21.60 26.04 -10.00
C ASP A 571 -21.75 25.30 -8.68
N VAL A 572 -21.25 24.06 -8.65
CA VAL A 572 -21.02 23.29 -7.43
C VAL A 572 -19.53 23.28 -7.10
N LEU A 573 -19.20 23.02 -5.84
CA LEU A 573 -17.84 22.92 -5.38
C LEU A 573 -17.17 21.63 -5.89
N ASP A 574 -15.85 21.69 -6.01
CA ASP A 574 -14.99 20.54 -6.22
C ASP A 574 -15.21 19.52 -5.09
N VAL A 575 -15.34 18.25 -5.42
CA VAL A 575 -15.53 17.17 -4.42
C VAL A 575 -14.33 17.07 -3.46
N TRP A 576 -13.17 17.51 -3.91
CA TRP A 576 -11.97 17.65 -3.08
C TRP A 576 -12.10 18.73 -2.00
N PHE A 577 -12.99 19.72 -2.19
CA PHE A 577 -13.34 20.70 -1.17
C PHE A 577 -14.23 20.07 -0.09
N ASP A 578 -15.18 19.22 -0.48
CA ASP A 578 -16.00 18.48 0.48
C ASP A 578 -15.14 17.55 1.33
N SER A 579 -14.35 16.67 0.71
CA SER A 579 -13.50 15.71 1.42
C SER A 579 -12.37 16.40 2.20
N GLY A 580 -11.81 17.50 1.71
CA GLY A 580 -10.83 18.31 2.44
C GLY A 580 -11.43 19.06 3.64
N SER A 581 -12.75 19.23 3.69
CA SER A 581 -13.45 19.86 4.82
C SER A 581 -13.75 18.89 5.97
N MET A 582 -13.46 17.60 5.78
CA MET A 582 -13.87 16.51 6.67
C MET A 582 -13.53 16.75 8.15
N SER A 583 -12.32 17.24 8.45
CA SER A 583 -11.82 17.41 9.82
C SER A 583 -12.80 18.17 10.73
N TYR A 584 -13.45 19.19 10.19
CA TYR A 584 -14.36 20.08 10.91
C TYR A 584 -15.83 19.86 10.52
N ALA A 585 -16.09 19.50 9.25
CA ALA A 585 -17.45 19.29 8.77
C ALA A 585 -18.12 18.03 9.35
N GLN A 586 -17.37 16.98 9.69
CA GLN A 586 -17.92 15.76 10.31
C GLN A 586 -18.52 15.98 11.70
N VAL A 587 -18.20 17.11 12.35
CA VAL A 587 -18.69 17.50 13.68
C VAL A 587 -19.51 18.80 13.63
N HIS A 588 -19.92 19.24 12.43
CA HIS A 588 -20.75 20.43 12.23
C HIS A 588 -20.12 21.74 12.75
N TYR A 589 -18.79 21.83 12.71
CA TYR A 589 -18.06 23.04 13.09
C TYR A 589 -18.31 24.17 12.06
N PRO A 590 -18.48 25.44 12.51
CA PRO A 590 -18.36 25.93 13.88
C PRO A 590 -19.69 26.00 14.65
N PHE A 591 -20.78 25.52 14.07
CA PHE A 591 -22.14 25.67 14.60
C PHE A 591 -22.34 24.81 15.84
N GLU A 592 -21.83 23.59 15.79
CA GLU A 592 -21.82 22.65 16.89
C GLU A 592 -20.40 22.13 17.14
N ASN A 593 -20.17 21.57 18.33
CA ASN A 593 -18.93 20.89 18.72
C ASN A 593 -17.64 21.73 18.54
N ALA A 594 -17.75 23.07 18.52
CA ALA A 594 -16.59 23.95 18.33
C ALA A 594 -15.51 23.75 19.40
N GLU A 595 -15.89 23.68 20.67
CA GLU A 595 -14.95 23.42 21.78
C GLU A 595 -14.33 22.02 21.67
N TRP A 596 -15.10 21.02 21.24
CA TRP A 596 -14.57 19.68 20.99
C TRP A 596 -13.52 19.73 19.88
N PHE A 597 -13.80 20.34 18.74
CA PHE A 597 -12.88 20.44 17.62
C PHE A 597 -11.54 21.09 18.01
N GLU A 598 -11.55 22.16 18.81
CA GLU A 598 -10.31 22.83 19.24
C GLU A 598 -9.37 21.93 20.06
N HIS A 599 -9.90 20.90 20.71
CA HIS A 599 -9.12 19.94 21.49
C HIS A 599 -8.80 18.63 20.76
N HIS A 600 -9.49 18.35 19.64
CA HIS A 600 -9.36 17.10 18.89
C HIS A 600 -8.77 17.34 17.47
N PHE A 601 -8.23 18.53 17.22
CA PHE A 601 -7.59 18.89 15.94
C PHE A 601 -6.21 19.52 16.16
N PRO A 602 -5.12 19.03 15.53
CA PRO A 602 -5.06 18.03 14.44
C PRO A 602 -5.40 16.59 14.84
N ALA A 603 -5.74 15.75 13.85
CA ALA A 603 -5.82 14.30 14.08
C ALA A 603 -4.43 13.72 14.38
N ASP A 604 -4.36 12.70 15.25
CA ASP A 604 -3.11 12.00 15.55
C ASP A 604 -2.63 11.16 14.35
N PHE A 605 -3.55 10.54 13.62
CA PHE A 605 -3.19 9.56 12.59
C PHE A 605 -4.16 9.47 11.42
N ILE A 606 -3.60 9.38 10.21
CA ILE A 606 -4.31 9.00 8.98
C ILE A 606 -3.51 7.99 8.14
N VAL A 607 -4.19 7.28 7.24
CA VAL A 607 -3.53 6.37 6.30
C VAL A 607 -4.30 6.30 4.98
N GLU A 608 -3.60 6.49 3.88
CA GLU A 608 -4.13 6.28 2.52
C GLU A 608 -3.00 5.90 1.55
N TYR A 609 -3.37 5.61 0.30
CA TYR A 609 -2.42 5.30 -0.76
C TYR A 609 -1.67 6.54 -1.25
N ILE A 610 -0.51 6.32 -1.85
CA ILE A 610 0.46 7.36 -2.28
C ILE A 610 -0.10 8.44 -3.22
N GLY A 611 -1.15 8.15 -3.99
CA GLY A 611 -1.81 9.16 -4.84
C GLY A 611 -2.53 10.24 -4.02
N GLN A 612 -2.84 10.01 -2.74
CA GLN A 612 -3.44 11.02 -1.88
C GLN A 612 -2.47 12.16 -1.53
N THR A 613 -1.17 12.04 -1.81
CA THR A 613 -0.23 13.17 -1.80
C THR A 613 -0.62 14.31 -2.77
N ARG A 614 -1.46 14.00 -3.77
CA ARG A 614 -2.07 14.98 -4.69
C ARG A 614 -3.59 15.05 -4.56
N GLY A 615 -4.17 14.28 -3.65
CA GLY A 615 -5.61 14.23 -3.36
C GLY A 615 -5.87 14.71 -1.94
N TRP A 616 -6.46 13.83 -1.12
CA TRP A 616 -6.99 14.14 0.20
C TRP A 616 -5.95 14.73 1.17
N PHE A 617 -4.72 14.23 1.22
CA PHE A 617 -3.68 14.80 2.10
C PHE A 617 -3.39 16.26 1.74
N TYR A 618 -3.31 16.54 0.43
CA TYR A 618 -3.05 17.89 -0.07
C TYR A 618 -4.23 18.83 0.26
N MET A 619 -5.47 18.39 0.06
CA MET A 619 -6.67 19.19 0.32
C MET A 619 -6.88 19.49 1.80
N LEU A 620 -6.71 18.46 2.66
CA LEU A 620 -6.73 18.63 4.11
C LEU A 620 -5.70 19.67 4.55
N HIS A 621 -4.48 19.61 4.00
CA HIS A 621 -3.40 20.52 4.36
C HIS A 621 -3.64 21.95 3.87
N ILE A 622 -4.20 22.14 2.67
CA ILE A 622 -4.63 23.45 2.15
C ILE A 622 -5.65 24.08 3.11
N LEU A 623 -6.73 23.36 3.41
CA LEU A 623 -7.84 23.90 4.20
C LEU A 623 -7.44 24.09 5.66
N SER A 624 -6.66 23.17 6.23
CA SER A 624 -6.12 23.31 7.58
C SER A 624 -5.24 24.56 7.72
N THR A 625 -4.31 24.75 6.78
CA THR A 625 -3.39 25.90 6.81
C THR A 625 -4.16 27.21 6.67
N SER A 626 -5.04 27.30 5.68
CA SER A 626 -5.75 28.55 5.37
C SER A 626 -6.86 28.91 6.37
N LEU A 627 -7.53 27.92 6.98
CA LEU A 627 -8.59 28.16 7.96
C LEU A 627 -8.04 28.28 9.38
N PHE A 628 -7.08 27.46 9.77
CA PHE A 628 -6.69 27.27 11.18
C PHE A 628 -5.19 27.44 11.48
N ASP A 629 -4.34 27.66 10.48
CA ASP A 629 -2.88 27.83 10.61
C ASP A 629 -2.18 26.72 11.45
N ARG A 630 -2.57 25.46 11.23
CA ARG A 630 -1.99 24.29 11.92
C ARG A 630 -1.87 23.10 10.95
N PRO A 631 -1.04 22.07 11.21
CA PRO A 631 -1.02 20.88 10.37
C PRO A 631 -2.39 20.18 10.39
N ALA A 632 -2.75 19.48 9.32
CA ALA A 632 -4.05 18.80 9.27
C ALA A 632 -4.09 17.50 10.10
N PHE A 633 -2.93 16.89 10.32
CA PHE A 633 -2.72 15.64 11.04
C PHE A 633 -1.27 15.58 11.54
N SER A 634 -1.01 14.84 12.62
CA SER A 634 0.32 14.70 13.22
C SER A 634 1.13 13.55 12.61
N SER A 635 0.49 12.44 12.21
CA SER A 635 1.17 11.33 11.56
C SER A 635 0.39 10.75 10.38
N VAL A 636 1.10 10.25 9.36
CA VAL A 636 0.51 9.63 8.17
C VAL A 636 1.27 8.39 7.71
N ILE A 637 0.56 7.29 7.45
CA ILE A 637 1.08 6.21 6.61
C ILE A 637 0.63 6.44 5.16
N CYS A 638 1.61 6.51 4.26
CA CYS A 638 1.43 6.72 2.84
C CYS A 638 1.86 5.45 2.10
N HIS A 639 0.95 4.49 1.94
CA HIS A 639 1.28 3.17 1.38
C HIS A 639 1.32 3.18 -0.16
N GLY A 640 2.05 2.22 -0.74
CA GLY A 640 2.15 2.08 -2.20
C GLY A 640 0.92 1.45 -2.85
N ILE A 641 1.07 0.99 -4.10
CA ILE A 641 -0.06 0.55 -4.94
C ILE A 641 -0.16 -0.98 -4.96
N VAL A 642 -1.38 -1.47 -4.80
CA VAL A 642 -1.70 -2.89 -5.00
C VAL A 642 -1.88 -3.17 -6.51
N LEU A 643 -1.16 -4.16 -7.01
CA LEU A 643 -1.13 -4.58 -8.41
C LEU A 643 -1.83 -5.94 -8.58
N GLY A 644 -2.37 -6.15 -9.78
CA GLY A 644 -2.91 -7.44 -10.19
C GLY A 644 -1.82 -8.50 -10.34
N SER A 645 -2.23 -9.76 -10.56
CA SER A 645 -1.31 -10.89 -10.72
C SER A 645 -0.38 -10.78 -11.93
N ASP A 646 -0.70 -9.88 -12.86
CA ASP A 646 0.07 -9.55 -14.06
C ASP A 646 1.07 -8.38 -13.86
N GLY A 647 1.13 -7.81 -12.66
CA GLY A 647 1.97 -6.65 -12.33
C GLY A 647 1.43 -5.30 -12.84
N GLN A 648 0.24 -5.27 -13.44
CA GLN A 648 -0.43 -4.03 -13.82
C GLN A 648 -1.32 -3.52 -12.69
N LYS A 649 -1.70 -2.23 -12.73
CA LYS A 649 -2.70 -1.68 -11.80
C LYS A 649 -3.98 -2.52 -11.88
N MET A 650 -4.54 -2.87 -10.73
CA MET A 650 -5.76 -3.68 -10.70
C MET A 650 -6.91 -2.94 -11.40
N SER A 651 -7.66 -3.66 -12.24
CA SER A 651 -8.85 -3.11 -12.89
C SER A 651 -9.97 -4.14 -12.98
N LYS A 652 -11.20 -3.68 -12.71
CA LYS A 652 -12.43 -4.46 -12.91
C LYS A 652 -12.59 -4.91 -14.37
N SER A 653 -12.13 -4.11 -15.35
CA SER A 653 -12.20 -4.47 -16.77
C SER A 653 -11.17 -5.54 -17.16
N LEU A 654 -9.99 -5.55 -16.53
CA LEU A 654 -8.93 -6.52 -16.79
C LEU A 654 -9.16 -7.84 -16.04
N ARG A 655 -9.95 -7.84 -14.96
CA ARG A 655 -10.18 -9.00 -14.08
C ARG A 655 -8.86 -9.67 -13.66
N ASN A 656 -7.85 -8.86 -13.40
CA ASN A 656 -6.47 -9.28 -13.14
C ASN A 656 -6.16 -9.50 -11.65
N TYR A 657 -7.18 -9.71 -10.81
CA TYR A 657 -7.01 -9.97 -9.37
C TYR A 657 -8.06 -11.00 -8.87
N PRO A 658 -7.74 -11.79 -7.82
CA PRO A 658 -8.68 -12.78 -7.27
C PRO A 658 -9.90 -12.12 -6.65
N ASP A 659 -11.08 -12.73 -6.76
CA ASP A 659 -12.28 -12.18 -6.11
C ASP A 659 -12.11 -12.13 -4.59
N VAL A 660 -12.47 -10.99 -3.98
CA VAL A 660 -12.27 -10.75 -2.55
C VAL A 660 -13.14 -11.67 -1.69
N ARG A 661 -14.40 -11.91 -2.07
CA ARG A 661 -15.32 -12.77 -1.31
C ARG A 661 -14.86 -14.21 -1.39
N GLU A 662 -14.43 -14.67 -2.57
CA GLU A 662 -13.88 -16.03 -2.72
C GLU A 662 -12.67 -16.27 -1.78
N VAL A 663 -11.78 -15.28 -1.63
CA VAL A 663 -10.63 -15.41 -0.72
C VAL A 663 -11.08 -15.42 0.75
N PHE A 664 -12.05 -14.59 1.14
CA PHE A 664 -12.62 -14.66 2.50
C PHE A 664 -13.23 -16.03 2.80
N ASP A 665 -13.97 -16.61 1.87
CA ASP A 665 -14.65 -17.91 2.06
C ASP A 665 -13.67 -19.09 2.06
N ARG A 666 -12.55 -18.96 1.32
CA ARG A 666 -11.54 -20.01 1.17
C ARG A 666 -10.48 -19.98 2.27
N ASP A 667 -9.85 -18.82 2.47
CA ASP A 667 -8.64 -18.68 3.29
C ASP A 667 -8.90 -17.91 4.61
N GLY A 668 -9.85 -16.96 4.61
CA GLY A 668 -10.20 -16.13 5.76
C GLY A 668 -9.67 -14.69 5.69
N ALA A 669 -10.25 -13.80 6.49
CA ALA A 669 -9.87 -12.40 6.59
C ALA A 669 -8.51 -12.21 7.31
N ASP A 670 -8.22 -13.01 8.35
CA ASP A 670 -6.93 -12.96 9.04
C ASP A 670 -5.78 -13.35 8.11
N ALA A 671 -6.00 -14.30 7.20
CA ALA A 671 -5.03 -14.71 6.20
C ALA A 671 -4.69 -13.56 5.23
N MET A 672 -5.73 -12.87 4.73
CA MET A 672 -5.57 -11.74 3.83
C MET A 672 -4.93 -10.54 4.54
N ARG A 673 -5.35 -10.25 5.78
CA ARG A 673 -4.75 -9.22 6.63
C ARG A 673 -3.26 -9.48 6.79
N TRP A 674 -2.88 -10.69 7.20
CA TRP A 674 -1.50 -11.07 7.40
C TRP A 674 -0.64 -10.88 6.14
N PHE A 675 -1.13 -11.36 4.99
CA PHE A 675 -0.41 -11.23 3.72
C PHE A 675 -0.16 -9.78 3.33
N LEU A 676 -1.18 -8.91 3.44
CA LEU A 676 -1.06 -7.50 3.07
C LEU A 676 -0.18 -6.73 4.07
N MET A 677 -0.39 -6.93 5.37
CA MET A 677 0.33 -6.23 6.45
C MET A 677 1.80 -6.67 6.56
N GLY A 678 2.11 -7.94 6.28
CA GLY A 678 3.48 -8.46 6.26
C GLY A 678 4.28 -8.11 5.01
N SER A 679 3.69 -7.38 4.06
CA SER A 679 4.32 -7.01 2.80
C SER A 679 5.04 -5.64 2.88
N PRO A 680 5.97 -5.33 1.95
CA PRO A 680 6.67 -4.05 1.97
C PRO A 680 5.81 -2.84 1.54
N ILE A 681 4.51 -3.04 1.22
CA ILE A 681 3.65 -1.98 0.65
C ILE A 681 3.49 -0.76 1.56
N LEU A 682 3.51 -0.96 2.88
CA LEU A 682 3.39 0.12 3.87
C LEU A 682 4.66 0.98 3.95
N ARG A 683 5.77 0.55 3.32
CA ARG A 683 7.00 1.33 3.16
C ARG A 683 7.08 2.04 1.80
N GLY A 684 5.94 2.20 1.11
CA GLY A 684 5.82 2.91 -0.17
C GLY A 684 6.07 2.06 -1.43
N GLY A 685 6.35 0.76 -1.27
CA GLY A 685 6.54 -0.16 -2.41
C GLY A 685 5.22 -0.65 -3.03
N ASN A 686 5.28 -1.23 -4.23
CA ASN A 686 4.11 -1.88 -4.85
C ASN A 686 3.99 -3.35 -4.42
N LEU A 687 2.76 -3.89 -4.40
CA LEU A 687 2.49 -5.29 -4.05
C LEU A 687 1.69 -6.00 -5.13
N ILE A 688 2.19 -7.14 -5.60
CA ILE A 688 1.44 -8.06 -6.46
C ILE A 688 0.64 -9.01 -5.57
N VAL A 689 -0.68 -9.02 -5.72
CA VAL A 689 -1.56 -9.94 -4.96
C VAL A 689 -1.55 -11.31 -5.62
N THR A 690 -1.22 -12.35 -4.84
CA THR A 690 -1.25 -13.75 -5.29
C THR A 690 -1.97 -14.62 -4.27
N GLU A 691 -2.74 -15.60 -4.76
CA GLU A 691 -3.40 -16.58 -3.88
C GLU A 691 -2.39 -17.38 -3.04
N GLN A 692 -1.21 -17.66 -3.61
CA GLN A 692 -0.16 -18.41 -2.95
C GLN A 692 0.36 -17.64 -1.72
N GLY A 693 0.60 -16.33 -1.84
CA GLY A 693 1.04 -15.50 -0.72
C GLY A 693 0.02 -15.47 0.44
N ILE A 694 -1.27 -15.44 0.12
CA ILE A 694 -2.34 -15.48 1.13
C ILE A 694 -2.35 -16.84 1.86
N ARG A 695 -2.25 -17.94 1.12
CA ARG A 695 -2.16 -19.29 1.70
C ARG A 695 -0.90 -19.51 2.55
N ASP A 696 0.20 -18.88 2.18
CA ASP A 696 1.45 -18.99 2.94
C ASP A 696 1.34 -18.31 4.30
N GLY A 697 0.60 -17.20 4.42
CA GLY A 697 0.27 -16.59 5.71
C GLY A 697 -0.46 -17.56 6.65
N VAL A 698 -1.44 -18.30 6.14
CA VAL A 698 -2.15 -19.34 6.91
C VAL A 698 -1.18 -20.42 7.40
N ARG A 699 -0.31 -20.92 6.51
CA ARG A 699 0.61 -22.03 6.82
C ARG A 699 1.72 -21.64 7.77
N GLN A 700 2.24 -20.42 7.65
CA GLN A 700 3.43 -19.99 8.40
C GLN A 700 3.10 -19.43 9.78
N VAL A 701 1.86 -18.96 10.00
CA VAL A 701 1.52 -18.23 11.23
C VAL A 701 0.26 -18.76 11.89
N ILE A 702 -0.87 -18.77 11.16
CA ILE A 702 -2.17 -19.10 11.75
C ILE A 702 -2.23 -20.57 12.19
N ILE A 703 -1.80 -21.50 11.33
CA ILE A 703 -1.76 -22.94 11.64
C ILE A 703 -0.80 -23.25 12.79
N PRO A 704 0.46 -22.77 12.82
CA PRO A 704 1.35 -22.96 13.97
C PRO A 704 0.77 -22.47 15.29
N LEU A 705 0.17 -21.27 15.31
CA LEU A 705 -0.47 -20.73 16.51
C LEU A 705 -1.63 -21.63 16.98
N TRP A 706 -2.52 -22.02 16.07
CA TRP A 706 -3.64 -22.93 16.38
C TRP A 706 -3.18 -24.30 16.85
N ASN A 707 -2.14 -24.86 16.23
CA ASN A 707 -1.59 -26.16 16.59
C ASN A 707 -0.99 -26.17 17.99
N THR A 708 -0.35 -25.07 18.40
CA THR A 708 0.14 -24.93 19.79
C THR A 708 -1.01 -24.84 20.78
N TRP A 709 -2.09 -24.13 20.45
CA TRP A 709 -3.31 -24.11 21.26
C TRP A 709 -3.96 -25.51 21.36
N TYR A 710 -4.12 -26.20 20.23
CA TYR A 710 -4.60 -27.58 20.19
C TYR A 710 -3.73 -28.50 21.06
N PHE A 711 -2.41 -28.44 20.90
CA PHE A 711 -1.45 -29.19 21.72
C PHE A 711 -1.67 -28.93 23.21
N PHE A 712 -1.68 -27.65 23.62
CA PHE A 712 -1.90 -27.28 25.01
C PHE A 712 -3.21 -27.86 25.55
N SER A 713 -4.32 -27.67 24.82
CA SER A 713 -5.64 -28.15 25.24
C SER A 713 -5.70 -29.66 25.37
N LEU A 714 -5.07 -30.41 24.45
CA LEU A 714 -5.04 -31.86 24.44
C LEU A 714 -4.33 -32.40 25.69
N TYR A 715 -3.12 -31.92 25.97
CA TYR A 715 -2.31 -32.43 27.07
C TYR A 715 -2.81 -31.94 28.43
N ALA A 716 -3.28 -30.71 28.55
CA ALA A 716 -3.85 -30.19 29.79
C ALA A 716 -5.11 -30.96 30.20
N ASN A 717 -5.99 -31.26 29.24
CA ASN A 717 -7.20 -32.07 29.47
C ASN A 717 -6.89 -33.52 29.86
N ALA A 718 -5.76 -34.09 29.43
CA ALA A 718 -5.36 -35.47 29.70
C ALA A 718 -4.59 -35.65 31.03
N PHE A 719 -4.08 -34.56 31.61
CA PHE A 719 -3.27 -34.59 32.83
C PHE A 719 -4.09 -35.07 34.05
N GLY A 720 -3.50 -35.92 34.91
CA GLY A 720 -4.16 -36.44 36.13
C GLY A 720 -4.87 -37.79 36.00
N GLY A 721 -4.97 -38.36 34.78
CA GLY A 721 -5.28 -39.77 34.53
C GLY A 721 -6.76 -40.13 34.26
N THR A 722 -6.94 -41.04 33.30
CA THR A 722 -8.15 -41.82 32.99
C THR A 722 -8.16 -43.14 33.76
N GLY A 723 -8.58 -43.12 35.02
CA GLY A 723 -8.70 -44.32 35.84
C GLY A 723 -9.97 -45.13 35.56
N GLY A 724 -9.90 -46.13 34.67
CA GLY A 724 -10.71 -47.36 34.72
C GLY A 724 -12.19 -47.27 34.32
N LYS A 725 -12.60 -48.17 33.41
CA LYS A 725 -14.00 -48.48 33.12
C LYS A 725 -14.77 -48.80 34.42
N GLY A 726 -15.86 -48.06 34.67
CA GLY A 726 -16.91 -48.45 35.62
C GLY A 726 -17.01 -47.63 36.91
N GLY A 727 -17.12 -46.31 36.83
CA GLY A 727 -17.47 -45.46 37.98
C GLY A 727 -17.62 -44.00 37.57
N SER A 728 -18.70 -43.36 37.97
CA SER A 728 -19.11 -42.00 37.60
C SER A 728 -18.29 -40.87 38.27
N GLY A 729 -16.97 -40.89 38.10
CA GLY A 729 -16.06 -39.83 38.59
C GLY A 729 -14.96 -39.52 37.57
N GLY A 730 -15.12 -38.45 36.80
CA GLY A 730 -14.17 -38.02 35.77
C GLY A 730 -12.91 -37.40 36.37
N GLY A 731 -11.74 -37.71 35.80
CA GLY A 731 -10.50 -37.01 36.10
C GLY A 731 -10.59 -35.54 35.69
N ALA A 732 -10.27 -34.63 36.61
CA ALA A 732 -10.23 -33.20 36.34
C ALA A 732 -8.88 -32.86 35.69
N GLY A 733 -8.87 -32.53 34.39
CA GLY A 733 -7.65 -32.08 33.69
C GLY A 733 -6.97 -30.90 34.38
N TYR A 734 -5.73 -30.57 34.00
CA TYR A 734 -4.98 -29.48 34.61
C TYR A 734 -5.53 -28.11 34.23
N GLU A 735 -5.80 -27.26 35.22
CA GLU A 735 -6.10 -25.84 35.02
C GLU A 735 -4.82 -25.03 35.21
N ALA A 736 -4.26 -24.56 34.09
CA ALA A 736 -3.03 -23.79 34.10
C ALA A 736 -3.25 -22.37 34.65
N LYS A 737 -2.19 -21.81 35.21
CA LYS A 737 -2.15 -20.48 35.79
C LYS A 737 -1.11 -19.63 35.09
N TRP A 738 -1.34 -18.32 35.07
CA TRP A 738 -0.31 -17.37 34.68
C TRP A 738 0.84 -17.43 35.69
N SER A 739 2.07 -17.69 35.23
CA SER A 739 3.25 -17.87 36.09
C SER A 739 4.55 -17.68 35.32
N THR A 740 5.49 -16.97 35.95
CA THR A 740 6.87 -16.80 35.47
C THR A 740 7.91 -17.47 36.38
N ALA A 741 7.45 -18.31 37.32
CA ALA A 741 8.27 -18.85 38.41
C ALA A 741 9.09 -20.11 38.04
N SER A 742 8.96 -20.64 36.82
CA SER A 742 9.70 -21.84 36.42
C SER A 742 11.20 -21.61 36.42
N THR A 743 11.94 -22.56 36.97
CA THR A 743 13.41 -22.55 36.97
C THR A 743 14.01 -23.36 35.83
N ASP A 744 13.18 -24.03 35.03
CA ASP A 744 13.63 -24.79 33.87
C ASP A 744 14.27 -23.86 32.82
N PRO A 745 15.44 -24.20 32.26
CA PRO A 745 16.13 -23.34 31.29
C PRO A 745 15.31 -23.01 30.05
N LEU A 746 14.50 -23.94 29.54
CA LEU A 746 13.67 -23.70 28.36
C LEU A 746 12.47 -22.80 28.68
N ASP A 747 11.90 -22.94 29.88
CA ASP A 747 10.81 -22.06 30.34
C ASP A 747 11.31 -20.63 30.56
N ARG A 748 12.45 -20.47 31.25
CA ARG A 748 13.09 -19.17 31.46
C ARG A 748 13.45 -18.51 30.14
N TYR A 749 14.01 -19.27 29.19
CA TYR A 749 14.31 -18.76 27.86
C TYR A 749 13.05 -18.32 27.12
N LEU A 750 11.98 -19.12 27.13
CA LEU A 750 10.73 -18.74 26.46
C LEU A 750 10.16 -17.44 27.04
N LEU A 751 10.12 -17.30 28.36
CA LEU A 751 9.58 -16.12 29.03
C LEU A 751 10.44 -14.87 28.80
N ALA A 752 11.77 -15.00 28.81
CA ALA A 752 12.67 -13.90 28.49
C ALA A 752 12.60 -13.53 26.99
N LYS A 753 12.45 -14.50 26.10
CA LYS A 753 12.23 -14.25 24.67
C LYS A 753 10.87 -13.60 24.40
N LEU A 754 9.84 -14.00 25.14
CA LEU A 754 8.51 -13.38 25.10
C LEU A 754 8.56 -11.92 25.54
N ARG A 755 9.40 -11.59 26.54
CA ARG A 755 9.66 -10.19 26.92
C ARG A 755 10.25 -9.39 25.77
N GLN A 756 11.33 -9.87 25.16
CA GLN A 756 11.95 -9.20 24.00
C GLN A 756 10.96 -9.06 22.83
N TYR A 757 10.10 -10.07 22.63
CA TYR A 757 9.02 -10.02 21.65
C TYR A 757 8.05 -8.87 21.94
N VAL A 758 7.55 -8.75 23.17
CA VAL A 758 6.67 -7.64 23.59
C VAL A 758 7.37 -6.28 23.39
N GLU A 759 8.61 -6.13 23.84
CA GLU A 759 9.38 -4.87 23.73
C GLU A 759 9.60 -4.48 22.26
N THR A 760 9.98 -5.45 21.42
CA THR A 760 10.20 -5.23 19.98
C THR A 760 8.91 -4.87 19.25
N MET A 761 7.83 -5.62 19.50
CA MET A 761 6.52 -5.36 18.89
C MET A 761 5.99 -3.98 19.28
N THR A 762 6.14 -3.58 20.55
CA THR A 762 5.75 -2.27 21.04
C THR A 762 6.50 -1.17 20.30
N THR A 763 7.83 -1.30 20.19
CA THR A 763 8.68 -0.33 19.47
C THR A 763 8.30 -0.22 18.00
N GLN A 764 8.07 -1.35 17.34
CA GLN A 764 7.72 -1.39 15.92
C GLN A 764 6.34 -0.78 15.65
N LEU A 765 5.32 -1.10 16.45
CA LEU A 765 3.98 -0.56 16.25
C LEU A 765 3.87 0.92 16.66
N ASP A 766 4.64 1.38 17.65
CA ASP A 766 4.77 2.81 17.97
C ASP A 766 5.39 3.60 16.81
N GLY A 767 6.29 2.98 16.04
CA GLY A 767 6.90 3.55 14.83
C GLY A 767 6.18 3.19 13.52
N TYR A 768 4.97 2.62 13.57
CA TYR A 768 4.20 2.19 12.38
C TYR A 768 4.90 1.14 11.48
N GLU A 769 5.89 0.40 12.00
CA GLU A 769 6.65 -0.65 11.31
C GLU A 769 5.91 -2.00 11.28
N VAL A 770 4.69 -1.99 10.73
CA VAL A 770 3.76 -3.14 10.71
C VAL A 770 4.37 -4.38 10.05
N ALA A 771 5.09 -4.23 8.94
CA ALA A 771 5.71 -5.37 8.25
C ALA A 771 6.79 -6.04 9.12
N SER A 772 7.57 -5.25 9.87
CA SER A 772 8.52 -5.79 10.84
C SER A 772 7.81 -6.51 11.99
N ALA A 773 6.67 -5.98 12.46
CA ALA A 773 5.86 -6.61 13.51
C ALA A 773 5.33 -7.99 13.10
N CYS A 774 4.89 -8.14 11.85
CA CYS A 774 4.54 -9.44 11.29
C CYS A 774 5.73 -10.42 11.29
N GLU A 775 6.92 -9.96 10.87
CA GLU A 775 8.13 -10.79 10.83
C GLU A 775 8.60 -11.19 12.24
N THR A 776 8.61 -10.26 13.19
CA THR A 776 8.95 -10.50 14.59
C THR A 776 8.01 -11.53 15.22
N THR A 777 6.71 -11.46 14.93
CA THR A 777 5.72 -12.45 15.37
C THR A 777 5.96 -13.82 14.75
N ARG A 778 6.28 -13.89 13.45
CA ARG A 778 6.65 -15.14 12.78
C ARG A 778 7.89 -15.79 13.41
N GLY A 779 8.92 -14.99 13.70
CA GLY A 779 10.13 -15.44 14.37
C GLY A 779 9.89 -15.97 15.78
N PHE A 780 9.03 -15.30 16.57
CA PHE A 780 8.67 -15.78 17.90
C PHE A 780 7.84 -17.08 17.84
N LEU A 781 6.91 -17.20 16.89
CA LEU A 781 6.17 -18.45 16.69
C LEU A 781 7.08 -19.63 16.37
N ASP A 782 8.13 -19.44 15.58
CA ASP A 782 9.12 -20.50 15.34
C ASP A 782 9.81 -20.95 16.64
N VAL A 783 10.20 -20.01 17.51
CA VAL A 783 10.73 -20.33 18.84
C VAL A 783 9.72 -21.14 19.65
N LEU A 784 8.46 -20.68 19.69
CA LEU A 784 7.41 -21.34 20.47
C LEU A 784 7.14 -22.76 19.96
N THR A 785 6.99 -22.95 18.66
CA THR A 785 6.54 -24.23 18.09
C THR A 785 7.69 -25.19 17.85
N ASN A 786 8.70 -24.76 17.08
CA ASN A 786 9.74 -25.63 16.57
C ASN A 786 10.88 -25.82 17.57
N TRP A 787 10.96 -24.98 18.61
CA TRP A 787 11.92 -25.14 19.69
C TRP A 787 11.25 -25.55 21.00
N TYR A 788 10.47 -24.67 21.61
CA TYR A 788 9.95 -24.89 22.96
C TYR A 788 8.99 -26.08 23.06
N VAL A 789 7.89 -26.07 22.29
CA VAL A 789 6.86 -27.14 22.34
C VAL A 789 7.47 -28.48 21.94
N ARG A 790 8.29 -28.52 20.88
CA ARG A 790 8.94 -29.75 20.42
C ARG A 790 9.85 -30.35 21.49
N ARG A 791 10.72 -29.55 22.11
CA ARG A 791 11.69 -30.03 23.12
C ARG A 791 11.08 -30.26 24.50
N SER A 792 9.98 -29.58 24.82
CA SER A 792 9.30 -29.74 26.11
C SER A 792 8.20 -30.81 26.07
N ARG A 793 7.96 -31.49 24.94
CA ARG A 793 6.84 -32.42 24.76
C ARG A 793 6.76 -33.51 25.84
N GLU A 794 7.89 -34.08 26.23
CA GLU A 794 7.96 -35.11 27.27
C GLU A 794 7.53 -34.59 28.65
N ARG A 795 7.79 -33.30 28.93
CA ARG A 795 7.40 -32.65 30.19
C ARG A 795 5.88 -32.55 30.34
N PHE A 796 5.13 -32.54 29.22
CA PHE A 796 3.67 -32.58 29.22
C PHE A 796 3.08 -34.00 29.34
N TRP A 797 3.93 -35.05 29.33
CA TRP A 797 3.52 -36.46 29.31
C TRP A 797 3.55 -37.15 30.67
N ASP A 798 4.24 -36.60 31.66
CA ASP A 798 4.43 -37.25 32.97
C ASP A 798 3.10 -37.35 33.75
N THR A 799 2.39 -38.45 33.48
CA THR A 799 1.06 -38.78 34.01
C THR A 799 1.17 -39.45 35.38
N GLY A 800 1.98 -38.91 36.30
CA GLY A 800 1.89 -39.16 37.74
C GLY A 800 1.90 -40.62 38.23
N ALA A 801 2.27 -41.60 37.40
CA ALA A 801 2.15 -43.03 37.72
C ALA A 801 3.31 -43.58 38.55
N THR A 802 4.39 -42.82 38.73
CA THR A 802 5.48 -43.14 39.65
C THR A 802 5.53 -42.07 40.74
N GLY A 803 5.09 -42.42 41.95
CA GLY A 803 4.97 -41.53 43.11
C GLY A 803 6.30 -40.96 43.64
N GLY A 804 6.94 -40.10 42.85
CA GLY A 804 8.10 -39.28 43.21
C GLY A 804 7.91 -37.85 42.70
N ALA A 805 8.80 -36.94 43.10
CA ALA A 805 8.75 -35.48 42.92
C ALA A 805 8.62 -34.92 41.48
N ALA A 806 8.29 -35.73 40.48
CA ALA A 806 8.26 -35.41 39.06
C ALA A 806 6.99 -34.64 38.59
N GLY A 807 5.89 -34.67 39.36
CA GLY A 807 4.65 -33.93 39.05
C GLY A 807 4.76 -32.39 39.07
N GLY A 808 5.82 -31.82 39.67
CA GLY A 808 6.05 -30.36 39.67
C GLY A 808 6.53 -29.79 38.33
N GLY A 809 7.27 -30.58 37.53
CA GLY A 809 7.84 -30.12 36.26
C GLY A 809 6.81 -29.98 35.14
N ALA A 810 5.78 -30.84 35.12
CA ALA A 810 4.68 -30.79 34.17
C ALA A 810 3.76 -29.57 34.40
N ALA A 811 3.42 -29.29 35.67
CA ALA A 811 2.62 -28.12 36.04
C ALA A 811 3.31 -26.80 35.63
N GLN A 812 4.62 -26.68 35.88
CA GLN A 812 5.43 -25.53 35.46
C GLN A 812 5.47 -25.34 33.94
N ALA A 813 5.54 -26.44 33.16
CA ALA A 813 5.49 -26.38 31.70
C ALA A 813 4.12 -25.90 31.19
N PHE A 814 3.02 -26.38 31.77
CA PHE A 814 1.67 -25.91 31.43
C PHE A 814 1.47 -24.43 31.78
N ASP A 815 1.87 -24.01 32.98
CA ASP A 815 1.72 -22.60 33.41
C ASP A 815 2.57 -21.65 32.53
N THR A 816 3.78 -22.07 32.15
CA THR A 816 4.66 -21.31 31.25
C THR A 816 4.06 -21.21 29.85
N LEU A 817 3.60 -22.32 29.26
CA LEU A 817 2.98 -22.32 27.93
C LEU A 817 1.66 -21.54 27.91
N TYR A 818 0.86 -21.62 28.98
CA TYR A 818 -0.33 -20.81 29.17
C TYR A 818 0.02 -19.32 29.16
N THR A 819 1.02 -18.92 29.95
CA THR A 819 1.50 -17.53 30.02
C THR A 819 1.96 -17.02 28.66
N ALA A 820 2.75 -17.83 27.93
CA ALA A 820 3.23 -17.48 26.60
C ALA A 820 2.11 -17.33 25.57
N LEU A 821 1.15 -18.26 25.54
CA LEU A 821 0.00 -18.20 24.63
C LEU A 821 -0.91 -17.01 24.93
N GLU A 822 -1.16 -16.73 26.20
CA GLU A 822 -2.01 -15.63 26.65
C GLU A 822 -1.43 -14.27 26.23
N VAL A 823 -0.15 -14.02 26.53
CA VAL A 823 0.55 -12.79 26.15
C VAL A 823 0.69 -12.69 24.63
N LEU A 824 1.05 -13.77 23.95
CA LEU A 824 1.18 -13.79 22.49
C LEU A 824 -0.13 -13.40 21.81
N CYS A 825 -1.27 -13.91 22.28
CA CYS A 825 -2.58 -13.54 21.73
C CYS A 825 -2.87 -12.05 21.93
N ARG A 826 -2.57 -11.48 23.10
CA ARG A 826 -2.74 -10.02 23.34
C ARG A 826 -1.88 -9.18 22.40
N VAL A 827 -0.59 -9.51 22.24
CA VAL A 827 0.32 -8.76 21.34
C VAL A 827 -0.07 -8.91 19.88
N THR A 828 -0.55 -10.09 19.47
CA THR A 828 -0.87 -10.39 18.07
C THR A 828 -2.29 -9.95 17.68
N ALA A 829 -3.16 -9.62 18.65
CA ALA A 829 -4.57 -9.30 18.40
C ALA A 829 -4.81 -8.18 17.35
N PRO A 830 -4.02 -7.10 17.26
CA PRO A 830 -4.17 -6.13 16.17
C PRO A 830 -3.88 -6.71 14.77
N LEU A 831 -2.97 -7.69 14.68
CA LEU A 831 -2.55 -8.34 13.43
C LEU A 831 -3.47 -9.48 12.99
N LEU A 832 -4.01 -10.26 13.93
CA LEU A 832 -4.86 -11.44 13.69
C LEU A 832 -6.07 -11.41 14.63
N PRO A 833 -7.00 -10.45 14.49
CA PRO A 833 -8.02 -10.17 15.49
C PRO A 833 -9.00 -11.32 15.71
N LEU A 834 -9.22 -12.18 14.72
CA LEU A 834 -10.23 -13.23 14.79
C LEU A 834 -9.64 -14.49 15.46
N VAL A 835 -8.54 -15.01 14.92
CA VAL A 835 -7.95 -16.26 15.44
C VAL A 835 -7.45 -16.10 16.87
N THR A 836 -6.85 -14.94 17.20
CA THR A 836 -6.42 -14.66 18.58
C THR A 836 -7.59 -14.54 19.55
N GLU A 837 -8.76 -14.07 19.12
CA GLU A 837 -9.97 -13.99 19.94
C GLU A 837 -10.45 -15.39 20.35
N GLU A 838 -10.58 -16.33 19.40
CA GLU A 838 -11.04 -17.69 19.71
C GLU A 838 -10.03 -18.42 20.62
N ILE A 839 -8.73 -18.27 20.35
CA ILE A 839 -7.69 -18.91 21.17
C ILE A 839 -7.66 -18.30 22.58
N TRP A 840 -7.62 -16.98 22.69
CA TRP A 840 -7.49 -16.30 23.99
C TRP A 840 -8.73 -16.52 24.86
N ARG A 841 -9.95 -16.46 24.28
CA ARG A 841 -11.17 -16.78 25.02
C ARG A 841 -11.19 -18.26 25.43
N GLY A 842 -10.84 -19.16 24.52
CA GLY A 842 -10.71 -20.59 24.81
C GLY A 842 -9.70 -20.90 25.92
N LEU A 843 -8.61 -20.13 26.00
CA LEU A 843 -7.56 -20.27 27.02
C LEU A 843 -7.97 -19.66 28.37
N THR A 844 -8.53 -18.45 28.37
CA THR A 844 -8.70 -17.66 29.61
C THR A 844 -10.12 -17.71 30.17
N GLY A 845 -11.13 -17.94 29.32
CA GLY A 845 -12.54 -17.74 29.68
C GLY A 845 -12.96 -16.26 29.73
N GLY A 846 -12.08 -15.33 29.35
CA GLY A 846 -12.36 -13.90 29.35
C GLY A 846 -13.36 -13.48 28.27
N ARG A 847 -13.83 -12.23 28.37
CA ARG A 847 -14.84 -11.67 27.46
C ARG A 847 -14.29 -11.51 26.04
N SER A 848 -13.18 -10.81 25.86
CA SER A 848 -12.52 -10.61 24.56
C SER A 848 -11.07 -10.17 24.77
N VAL A 849 -10.15 -10.60 23.90
CA VAL A 849 -8.75 -10.16 23.94
C VAL A 849 -8.64 -8.66 23.65
N HIS A 850 -9.56 -8.12 22.85
CA HIS A 850 -9.62 -6.72 22.43
C HIS A 850 -10.13 -5.77 23.52
N LEU A 851 -10.54 -6.30 24.68
CA LEU A 851 -10.88 -5.53 25.89
C LEU A 851 -9.76 -5.54 26.93
N THR A 852 -8.63 -6.19 26.64
CA THR A 852 -7.46 -6.24 27.52
C THR A 852 -6.49 -5.10 27.24
N ASP A 853 -5.65 -4.80 28.22
CA ASP A 853 -4.50 -3.92 28.05
C ASP A 853 -3.35 -4.65 27.33
N TRP A 854 -2.59 -3.89 26.55
CA TRP A 854 -1.32 -4.31 25.97
C TRP A 854 -0.39 -4.81 27.08
N PRO A 855 0.27 -5.97 26.93
CA PRO A 855 1.04 -6.55 28.02
C PRO A 855 2.25 -5.68 28.39
N GLU A 856 2.50 -5.53 29.68
CA GLU A 856 3.68 -4.84 30.19
C GLU A 856 4.89 -5.78 30.16
N ALA A 857 5.97 -5.37 29.49
CA ALA A 857 7.21 -6.16 29.45
C ALA A 857 7.80 -6.40 30.85
N SER A 858 7.54 -5.51 31.81
CA SER A 858 7.94 -5.64 33.22
C SER A 858 7.34 -6.85 33.94
N ASP A 859 6.20 -7.36 33.49
CA ASP A 859 5.59 -8.56 34.06
C ASP A 859 6.38 -9.83 33.68
N LEU A 860 7.22 -9.75 32.65
CA LEU A 860 8.03 -10.85 32.15
C LEU A 860 9.49 -10.74 32.61
N PRO A 861 10.16 -11.86 32.91
CA PRO A 861 11.54 -11.85 33.37
C PRO A 861 12.49 -11.34 32.28
N ALA A 862 13.42 -10.47 32.66
CA ALA A 862 14.52 -10.05 31.79
C ALA A 862 15.73 -10.96 31.99
N ASP A 863 16.25 -11.53 30.89
CA ASP A 863 17.45 -12.37 30.89
C ASP A 863 18.11 -12.35 29.51
N ASP A 864 18.61 -11.19 29.08
CA ASP A 864 19.15 -10.99 27.73
C ASP A 864 20.36 -11.88 27.45
N ALA A 865 21.17 -12.18 28.48
CA ALA A 865 22.30 -13.10 28.36
C ALA A 865 21.84 -14.53 28.07
N LEU A 866 20.79 -15.02 28.75
CA LEU A 866 20.18 -16.31 28.45
C LEU A 866 19.60 -16.34 27.04
N VAL A 867 18.89 -15.28 26.63
CA VAL A 867 18.30 -15.22 25.29
C VAL A 867 19.38 -15.26 24.21
N ALA A 868 20.42 -14.44 24.33
CA ALA A 868 21.54 -14.43 23.38
C ALA A 868 22.22 -15.82 23.30
N ALA A 869 22.48 -16.46 24.45
CA ALA A 869 23.08 -17.78 24.48
C ALA A 869 22.18 -18.85 23.84
N MET A 870 20.87 -18.85 24.13
CA MET A 870 19.94 -19.85 23.59
C MET A 870 19.58 -19.63 22.12
N ASP A 871 19.53 -18.37 21.64
CA ASP A 871 19.43 -18.09 20.21
C ASP A 871 20.66 -18.61 19.48
N ARG A 872 21.85 -18.41 20.06
CA ARG A 872 23.08 -18.98 19.53
C ARG A 872 23.08 -20.52 19.53
N VAL A 873 22.54 -21.16 20.57
CA VAL A 873 22.31 -22.62 20.57
C VAL A 873 21.43 -23.05 19.39
N ARG A 874 20.33 -22.32 19.13
CA ARG A 874 19.44 -22.60 18.00
C ARG A 874 20.16 -22.47 16.66
N ASP A 875 20.98 -21.43 16.49
CA ASP A 875 21.78 -21.23 15.27
C ASP A 875 22.76 -22.39 15.05
N VAL A 876 23.49 -22.79 16.10
CA VAL A 876 24.40 -23.94 16.07
C VAL A 876 23.67 -25.20 15.62
N CYS A 877 22.51 -25.48 16.20
CA CYS A 877 21.70 -26.66 15.85
C CYS A 877 21.18 -26.60 14.41
N SER A 878 20.73 -25.42 13.95
CA SER A 878 20.24 -25.21 12.58
C SER A 878 21.35 -25.42 11.54
N VAL A 879 22.53 -24.86 11.79
CA VAL A 879 23.71 -25.02 10.94
C VAL A 879 24.17 -26.48 10.94
N ALA A 880 24.28 -27.12 12.11
CA ALA A 880 24.65 -28.53 12.21
C ALA A 880 23.64 -29.44 11.48
N SER A 881 22.34 -29.19 11.61
CA SER A 881 21.31 -29.93 10.86
C SER A 881 21.43 -29.73 9.36
N SER A 882 21.81 -28.53 8.90
CA SER A 882 22.04 -28.24 7.48
C SER A 882 23.26 -28.99 6.95
N LEU A 883 24.35 -29.06 7.72
CA LEU A 883 25.54 -29.88 7.42
C LEU A 883 25.17 -31.36 7.30
N ARG A 884 24.46 -31.91 8.30
CA ARG A 884 23.97 -33.29 8.27
C ARG A 884 23.18 -33.61 7.00
N LYS A 885 22.28 -32.70 6.60
CA LYS A 885 21.46 -32.87 5.39
C LYS A 885 22.32 -32.85 4.13
N ALA A 886 23.31 -31.97 4.05
CA ALA A 886 24.23 -31.88 2.93
C ALA A 886 25.06 -33.17 2.75
N ASP A 887 25.44 -33.82 3.85
CA ASP A 887 26.16 -35.10 3.85
C ASP A 887 25.25 -36.34 3.79
N GLY A 888 23.94 -36.16 3.63
CA GLY A 888 22.99 -37.28 3.54
C GLY A 888 22.79 -38.05 4.86
N LEU A 889 23.20 -37.47 6.00
CA LEU A 889 23.14 -38.11 7.32
C LEU A 889 21.79 -37.86 7.99
N ARG A 890 20.96 -38.89 8.03
CA ARG A 890 19.64 -38.90 8.71
C ARG A 890 19.72 -38.48 10.19
N THR A 891 18.80 -37.64 10.66
CA THR A 891 18.82 -37.06 12.03
C THR A 891 18.85 -38.09 13.16
N ARG A 892 18.19 -39.25 12.99
CA ARG A 892 18.16 -40.31 14.02
C ARG A 892 19.46 -41.10 14.15
N LEU A 893 20.39 -40.95 13.21
CA LEU A 893 21.73 -41.54 13.32
C LEU A 893 22.59 -40.72 14.29
N PRO A 894 22.99 -41.24 15.45
CA PRO A 894 23.90 -40.51 16.32
C PRO A 894 25.26 -40.33 15.65
N LEU A 895 25.88 -39.17 15.84
CA LEU A 895 27.25 -38.86 15.36
C LEU A 895 28.21 -38.69 16.53
N GLY A 896 29.51 -38.71 16.26
CA GLY A 896 30.56 -38.66 17.28
C GLY A 896 30.63 -37.31 17.99
N ASP A 897 31.11 -36.30 17.28
CA ASP A 897 31.43 -34.98 17.85
C ASP A 897 30.86 -33.84 17.00
N LEU A 898 30.53 -32.75 17.68
CA LEU A 898 30.29 -31.44 17.09
C LEU A 898 31.24 -30.43 17.75
N THR A 899 32.12 -29.83 16.96
CA THR A 899 32.97 -28.73 17.42
C THR A 899 32.35 -27.39 17.02
N VAL A 900 32.24 -26.46 17.97
CA VAL A 900 31.69 -25.12 17.77
C VAL A 900 32.72 -24.10 18.19
N VAL A 901 33.15 -23.27 17.25
CA VAL A 901 34.08 -22.16 17.49
C VAL A 901 33.27 -20.88 17.52
N VAL A 902 33.25 -20.17 18.63
CA VAL A 902 32.48 -18.93 18.81
C VAL A 902 33.20 -17.98 19.77
N ALA A 903 32.93 -16.69 19.64
CA ALA A 903 33.22 -15.74 20.70
C ALA A 903 32.44 -16.09 21.98
N ASP A 904 33.10 -16.01 23.14
CA ASP A 904 32.53 -16.32 24.46
C ASP A 904 31.91 -17.72 24.54
N ALA A 905 32.72 -18.74 24.21
CA ALA A 905 32.31 -20.15 24.29
C ALA A 905 31.79 -20.57 25.68
N ALA A 906 32.22 -19.88 26.74
CA ALA A 906 31.78 -20.14 28.11
C ALA A 906 30.26 -19.94 28.29
N SER A 907 29.66 -19.00 27.57
CA SER A 907 28.21 -18.73 27.60
C SER A 907 27.35 -19.92 27.16
N LEU A 908 27.87 -20.76 26.24
CA LEU A 908 27.17 -21.93 25.70
C LEU A 908 27.39 -23.21 26.52
N GLN A 909 28.36 -23.21 27.44
CA GLN A 909 28.79 -24.42 28.15
C GLN A 909 27.64 -25.14 28.86
N ALA A 910 26.75 -24.38 29.51
CA ALA A 910 25.60 -24.91 30.23
C ALA A 910 24.54 -25.56 29.32
N TYR A 911 24.55 -25.24 28.02
CA TYR A 911 23.58 -25.70 27.03
C TYR A 911 24.15 -26.74 26.06
N THR A 912 25.39 -27.18 26.26
CA THR A 912 25.99 -28.29 25.49
C THR A 912 25.13 -29.56 25.49
N PRO A 913 24.41 -29.96 26.56
CA PRO A 913 23.50 -31.10 26.49
C PRO A 913 22.32 -30.87 25.54
N ILE A 914 21.83 -29.63 25.45
CA ILE A 914 20.74 -29.25 24.53
C ILE A 914 21.21 -29.36 23.08
N ILE A 915 22.41 -28.85 22.79
CA ILE A 915 23.02 -28.96 21.45
C ILE A 915 23.24 -30.43 21.08
N ALA A 916 23.81 -31.21 22.01
CA ALA A 916 24.13 -32.61 21.77
C ALA A 916 22.89 -33.45 21.44
N ASP A 917 21.82 -33.25 22.21
CA ASP A 917 20.54 -33.89 22.01
C ASP A 917 19.87 -33.47 20.69
N GLU A 918 19.79 -32.16 20.43
CA GLU A 918 19.14 -31.62 19.21
C GLU A 918 19.84 -32.07 17.93
N VAL A 919 21.17 -32.02 17.90
CA VAL A 919 21.99 -32.41 16.73
C VAL A 919 22.17 -33.93 16.66
N ASN A 920 21.86 -34.65 17.75
CA ASN A 920 22.10 -36.07 17.94
C ASN A 920 23.58 -36.44 17.76
N VAL A 921 24.43 -35.84 18.60
CA VAL A 921 25.89 -36.12 18.70
C VAL A 921 26.23 -36.60 20.11
N LYS A 922 27.30 -37.38 20.25
CA LYS A 922 27.73 -37.89 21.57
C LYS A 922 28.46 -36.84 22.39
N GLN A 923 29.19 -35.95 21.73
CA GLN A 923 29.96 -34.90 22.37
C GLN A 923 29.82 -33.56 21.62
N VAL A 924 29.80 -32.47 22.38
CA VAL A 924 29.89 -31.11 21.85
C VAL A 924 31.13 -30.48 22.47
N THR A 925 32.04 -30.05 21.60
CA THR A 925 33.29 -29.38 21.98
C THR A 925 33.16 -27.90 21.64
N LEU A 926 33.28 -27.03 22.65
CA LEU A 926 33.24 -25.59 22.46
C LEU A 926 34.67 -25.04 22.49
N ILE A 927 35.00 -24.17 21.53
CA ILE A 927 36.31 -23.53 21.43
C ILE A 927 36.07 -22.02 21.34
N ASP A 928 36.73 -21.26 22.22
CA ASP A 928 36.68 -19.81 22.14
C ASP A 928 37.52 -19.33 20.94
N GLU A 929 37.06 -18.32 20.19
CA GLU A 929 37.79 -17.76 19.05
C GLU A 929 39.21 -17.27 19.42
N SER A 930 39.43 -16.86 20.67
CA SER A 930 40.75 -16.46 21.17
C SER A 930 41.70 -17.61 21.46
N ASP A 931 41.21 -18.86 21.48
CA ASP A 931 42.02 -20.05 21.71
C ASP A 931 42.92 -20.32 20.50
N PRO A 932 44.23 -20.60 20.68
CA PRO A 932 45.11 -21.01 19.59
C PRO A 932 44.59 -22.20 18.76
N ALA A 933 43.76 -23.08 19.35
CA ALA A 933 43.10 -24.18 18.65
C ALA A 933 42.07 -23.72 17.62
N ALA A 934 41.49 -22.51 17.77
CA ALA A 934 40.56 -21.93 16.81
C ALA A 934 41.22 -21.67 15.45
N ALA A 935 42.55 -21.48 15.41
CA ALA A 935 43.31 -21.28 14.17
C ALA A 935 43.18 -22.47 13.19
N ALA A 936 42.89 -23.68 13.68
CA ALA A 936 42.66 -24.85 12.84
C ALA A 936 41.32 -24.79 12.06
N PHE A 937 40.43 -23.89 12.46
CA PHE A 937 39.10 -23.69 11.89
C PHE A 937 38.94 -22.32 11.24
N ALA A 938 40.04 -21.58 11.09
CA ALA A 938 40.07 -20.24 10.54
C ALA A 938 39.48 -20.16 9.12
N VAL A 939 38.74 -19.10 8.89
CA VAL A 939 38.03 -18.82 7.64
C VAL A 939 38.70 -17.60 7.01
N ASP A 940 39.09 -17.71 5.74
CA ASP A 940 39.60 -16.58 4.96
C ASP A 940 38.43 -15.90 4.24
N GLN A 941 38.54 -14.63 3.92
CA GLN A 941 37.54 -13.97 3.09
C GLN A 941 37.95 -14.07 1.62
N ARG A 942 36.97 -14.23 0.75
CA ARG A 942 37.13 -14.28 -0.69
C ARG A 942 36.28 -13.19 -1.30
N LEU A 943 36.95 -12.19 -1.86
CA LEU A 943 36.31 -11.13 -2.61
C LEU A 943 35.97 -11.60 -4.03
N THR A 944 34.69 -11.56 -4.40
CA THR A 944 34.21 -11.74 -5.78
C THR A 944 33.69 -10.40 -6.31
N VAL A 945 34.25 -9.93 -7.43
CA VAL A 945 33.89 -8.63 -8.01
C VAL A 945 32.81 -8.80 -9.10
N HIS A 946 31.72 -8.06 -8.99
CA HIS A 946 30.62 -8.03 -9.97
C HIS A 946 30.97 -7.10 -11.13
N ALA A 947 31.77 -7.62 -12.08
CA ALA A 947 32.32 -6.84 -13.19
C ALA A 947 31.28 -6.06 -14.03
N ARG A 948 30.04 -6.57 -14.15
CA ARG A 948 28.95 -5.89 -14.88
C ARG A 948 28.45 -4.62 -14.18
N VAL A 949 28.44 -4.61 -12.85
CA VAL A 949 27.96 -3.50 -12.02
C VAL A 949 29.09 -2.49 -11.79
N ALA A 950 30.29 -2.99 -11.52
CA ALA A 950 31.46 -2.16 -11.24
C ALA A 950 32.07 -1.52 -12.52
N GLY A 951 31.86 -2.15 -13.69
CA GLY A 951 32.47 -1.75 -14.96
C GLY A 951 32.17 -0.32 -15.44
N PRO A 952 30.90 0.17 -15.42
CA PRO A 952 30.56 1.53 -15.81
C PRO A 952 31.32 2.62 -15.03
N ARG A 953 31.61 2.38 -13.75
CA ARG A 953 32.33 3.33 -12.88
C ARG A 953 33.85 3.16 -12.96
N LEU A 954 34.33 1.91 -12.89
CA LEU A 954 35.76 1.60 -12.81
C LEU A 954 36.46 1.54 -14.18
N GLY A 955 35.71 1.47 -15.28
CA GLY A 955 36.25 1.48 -16.64
C GLY A 955 37.31 0.40 -16.86
N ARG A 956 38.50 0.80 -17.34
CA ARG A 956 39.62 -0.13 -17.62
C ARG A 956 40.27 -0.72 -16.36
N GLU A 957 40.11 -0.07 -15.20
CA GLU A 957 40.69 -0.51 -13.93
C GLU A 957 39.94 -1.71 -13.33
N VAL A 958 38.74 -2.05 -13.83
CA VAL A 958 37.99 -3.22 -13.35
C VAL A 958 38.78 -4.53 -13.49
N GLN A 959 39.63 -4.65 -14.51
CA GLN A 959 40.50 -5.82 -14.69
C GLN A 959 41.58 -5.90 -13.61
N LYS A 960 42.13 -4.76 -13.18
CA LYS A 960 43.10 -4.67 -12.09
C LYS A 960 42.46 -5.07 -10.77
N VAL A 961 41.23 -4.61 -10.53
CA VAL A 961 40.43 -4.95 -9.34
C VAL A 961 40.07 -6.44 -9.30
N ILE A 962 39.68 -7.04 -10.43
CA ILE A 962 39.43 -8.49 -10.54
C ILE A 962 40.71 -9.30 -10.30
N GLN A 963 41.85 -8.83 -10.83
CA GLN A 963 43.13 -9.51 -10.62
C GLN A 963 43.56 -9.44 -9.16
N ALA A 964 43.38 -8.28 -8.52
CA ALA A 964 43.69 -8.04 -7.12
C ALA A 964 42.83 -8.88 -6.17
N SER A 965 41.52 -9.01 -6.46
CA SER A 965 40.60 -9.92 -5.76
C SER A 965 41.05 -11.39 -5.83
N LYS A 966 41.64 -11.82 -6.96
CA LYS A 966 42.15 -13.20 -7.13
C LYS A 966 43.54 -13.44 -6.53
N SER A 967 44.38 -12.41 -6.46
CA SER A 967 45.74 -12.51 -5.91
C SER A 967 45.81 -12.26 -4.41
N GLY A 968 44.69 -11.91 -3.76
CA GLY A 968 44.67 -11.53 -2.34
C GLY A 968 45.15 -10.11 -2.06
N ASP A 969 45.24 -9.24 -3.08
CA ASP A 969 45.66 -7.84 -2.94
C ASP A 969 44.44 -6.93 -2.70
N TRP A 970 43.78 -7.15 -1.56
CA TRP A 970 42.55 -6.45 -1.20
C TRP A 970 42.36 -6.43 0.33
N THR A 971 41.60 -5.48 0.85
CA THR A 971 41.36 -5.26 2.30
C THR A 971 39.91 -4.87 2.58
N VAL A 972 39.47 -5.09 3.81
CA VAL A 972 38.24 -4.52 4.38
C VAL A 972 38.64 -3.61 5.53
N ASP A 973 38.21 -2.37 5.51
CA ASP A 973 38.44 -1.39 6.57
C ASP A 973 37.42 -1.57 7.72
N GLU A 974 37.67 -0.98 8.90
CA GLU A 974 36.82 -1.14 10.10
C GLU A 974 35.37 -0.64 9.91
N ASP A 975 35.12 0.23 8.93
CA ASP A 975 33.80 0.73 8.55
C ASP A 975 33.08 -0.13 7.50
N GLY A 976 33.67 -1.27 7.11
CA GLY A 976 33.14 -2.19 6.10
C GLY A 976 33.52 -1.83 4.66
N THR A 977 34.34 -0.80 4.44
CA THR A 977 34.79 -0.39 3.10
C THR A 977 35.72 -1.44 2.50
N VAL A 978 35.41 -1.91 1.29
CA VAL A 978 36.23 -2.93 0.60
C VAL A 978 37.10 -2.29 -0.47
N GLN A 979 38.40 -2.57 -0.42
CA GLN A 979 39.38 -2.09 -1.39
C GLN A 979 40.10 -3.24 -2.08
N ALA A 980 40.27 -3.18 -3.40
CA ALA A 980 41.04 -4.17 -4.15
C ALA A 980 41.93 -3.49 -5.20
N GLY A 981 43.22 -3.82 -5.21
CA GLY A 981 44.20 -3.24 -6.15
C GLY A 981 44.35 -1.71 -6.01
N GLY A 982 44.08 -1.17 -4.82
CA GLY A 982 44.10 0.26 -4.49
C GLY A 982 42.83 1.04 -4.86
N MET A 983 41.71 0.37 -5.15
CA MET A 983 40.44 1.00 -5.53
C MET A 983 39.32 0.59 -4.57
N VAL A 984 38.49 1.56 -4.15
CA VAL A 984 37.30 1.34 -3.31
C VAL A 984 36.14 0.78 -4.15
N LEU A 985 35.51 -0.27 -3.66
CA LEU A 985 34.31 -0.90 -4.22
C LEU A 985 33.05 -0.37 -3.53
N GLN A 986 31.98 -0.12 -4.30
CA GLN A 986 30.68 0.32 -3.79
C GLN A 986 29.77 -0.88 -3.50
N GLU A 987 28.76 -0.66 -2.66
CA GLU A 987 27.73 -1.67 -2.35
C GLU A 987 27.07 -2.20 -3.65
N GLY A 988 26.94 -3.52 -3.78
CA GLY A 988 26.45 -4.20 -4.99
C GLY A 988 27.51 -4.47 -6.07
N GLU A 989 28.70 -3.86 -6.00
CA GLU A 989 29.80 -4.12 -6.94
C GLU A 989 30.63 -5.37 -6.60
N PHE A 990 30.39 -5.98 -5.44
CA PHE A 990 31.15 -7.13 -4.97
C PHE A 990 30.31 -8.03 -4.04
N THR A 991 30.81 -9.24 -3.83
CA THR A 991 30.38 -10.16 -2.77
C THR A 991 31.62 -10.60 -2.00
N LEU A 992 31.57 -10.52 -0.67
CA LEU A 992 32.54 -11.15 0.22
C LEU A 992 31.99 -12.50 0.66
N GLU A 993 32.66 -13.57 0.25
CA GLU A 993 32.35 -14.92 0.69
C GLU A 993 33.42 -15.39 1.67
N GLN A 994 33.02 -15.93 2.81
CA GLN A 994 33.97 -16.55 3.73
C GLN A 994 34.26 -18.00 3.26
N ALA A 995 35.54 -18.33 3.08
CA ALA A 995 36.03 -19.63 2.61
C ALA A 995 37.00 -20.27 3.63
N PHE A 996 36.81 -21.55 3.95
CA PHE A 996 37.66 -22.25 4.92
C PHE A 996 39.08 -22.49 4.39
N LEU A 997 40.10 -22.30 5.25
CA LEU A 997 41.50 -22.60 4.92
C LEU A 997 41.77 -24.13 4.99
N GLY A 998 42.46 -24.69 3.98
CA GLY A 998 42.92 -26.09 3.92
C GLY A 998 42.24 -26.97 2.85
N GLU A 999 42.77 -28.18 2.63
CA GLU A 999 42.13 -29.19 1.76
C GLU A 999 40.82 -29.70 2.38
N LYS A 1000 39.85 -30.08 1.53
CA LYS A 1000 38.54 -30.58 1.96
C LYS A 1000 38.72 -31.88 2.74
N ASP A 1001 38.50 -31.82 4.05
CA ASP A 1001 38.49 -32.98 4.93
C ASP A 1001 37.19 -33.77 4.72
N GLU A 1002 37.28 -34.99 4.18
CA GLU A 1002 36.12 -35.85 3.94
C GLU A 1002 35.41 -36.29 5.22
N ARG A 1003 36.06 -36.15 6.39
CA ARG A 1003 35.51 -36.53 7.70
C ARG A 1003 34.78 -35.39 8.42
N HIS A 1004 35.10 -34.13 8.13
CA HIS A 1004 34.55 -33.00 8.88
C HIS A 1004 33.80 -32.05 7.96
N SER A 1005 32.48 -31.98 8.16
CA SER A 1005 31.61 -31.03 7.47
C SER A 1005 31.57 -29.72 8.26
N ARG A 1006 31.68 -28.58 7.60
CA ARG A 1006 31.83 -27.27 8.27
C ARG A 1006 31.01 -26.17 7.62
N ALA A 1007 30.42 -25.31 8.44
CA ALA A 1007 29.68 -24.13 8.00
C ALA A 1007 29.79 -22.99 9.03
N LEU A 1008 29.51 -21.79 8.57
CA LEU A 1008 29.51 -20.59 9.39
C LEU A 1008 28.17 -20.44 10.10
N LEU A 1009 28.23 -19.87 11.30
CA LEU A 1009 27.04 -19.34 11.95
C LEU A 1009 26.55 -18.07 11.24
N PRO A 1010 25.27 -17.71 11.41
CA PRO A 1010 24.74 -16.42 10.96
C PRO A 1010 25.61 -15.25 11.44
N ASP A 1011 25.63 -14.18 10.65
CA ASP A 1011 26.35 -12.92 10.91
C ASP A 1011 27.88 -13.06 11.12
N GLY A 1012 28.46 -14.20 10.71
CA GLY A 1012 29.87 -14.48 10.92
C GLY A 1012 30.23 -14.75 12.38
N GLY A 1013 29.24 -15.07 13.23
CA GLY A 1013 29.45 -15.21 14.68
C GLY A 1013 30.22 -16.45 15.13
N GLY A 1014 30.78 -17.24 14.21
CA GLY A 1014 31.57 -18.43 14.54
C GLY A 1014 31.46 -19.54 13.48
N VAL A 1015 32.06 -20.70 13.79
CA VAL A 1015 32.14 -21.87 12.91
C VAL A 1015 31.56 -23.10 13.59
N VAL A 1016 30.76 -23.88 12.87
CA VAL A 1016 30.28 -25.20 13.30
C VAL A 1016 30.95 -26.27 12.45
N VAL A 1017 31.53 -27.27 13.12
CA VAL A 1017 32.23 -28.41 12.50
C VAL A 1017 31.63 -29.71 13.03
N LEU A 1018 31.13 -30.55 12.12
CA LEU A 1018 30.48 -31.82 12.42
C LEU A 1018 31.36 -32.98 11.97
N ASP A 1019 31.66 -33.93 12.88
CA ASP A 1019 32.30 -35.21 12.53
C ASP A 1019 31.27 -36.13 11.87
N THR A 1020 31.48 -36.42 10.59
CA THR A 1020 30.58 -37.25 9.76
C THR A 1020 30.90 -38.74 9.83
N LEU A 1021 31.93 -39.14 10.58
CA LEU A 1021 32.31 -40.55 10.73
C LEU A 1021 31.23 -41.37 11.47
N VAL A 1022 30.68 -42.37 10.78
CA VAL A 1022 29.70 -43.31 11.35
C VAL A 1022 30.40 -44.62 11.73
N THR A 1023 30.57 -44.87 13.03
CA THR A 1023 31.11 -46.16 13.51
C THR A 1023 30.05 -47.26 13.48
N PRO A 1024 30.43 -48.55 13.50
CA PRO A 1024 29.47 -49.66 13.55
C PRO A 1024 28.49 -49.56 14.73
N GLU A 1025 28.95 -49.09 15.89
CA GLU A 1025 28.12 -48.90 17.09
C GLU A 1025 27.09 -47.78 16.89
N LEU A 1026 27.50 -46.65 16.30
CA LEU A 1026 26.59 -45.54 15.98
C LEU A 1026 25.56 -45.94 14.92
N ALA A 1027 25.95 -46.75 13.93
CA ALA A 1027 25.04 -47.29 12.94
C ALA A 1027 23.97 -48.22 13.56
N GLN A 1028 24.37 -49.10 14.49
CA GLN A 1028 23.44 -49.98 15.22
C GLN A 1028 22.47 -49.20 16.10
N GLU A 1029 22.94 -48.19 16.83
CA GLU A 1029 22.08 -47.33 17.64
C GLU A 1029 21.10 -46.52 16.77
N GLY A 1030 21.58 -45.97 15.65
CA GLY A 1030 20.74 -45.29 14.67
C GLY A 1030 19.65 -46.20 14.12
N LEU A 1031 19.99 -47.45 13.80
CA LEU A 1031 19.03 -48.46 13.32
C LEU A 1031 17.95 -48.75 14.38
N ALA A 1032 18.32 -48.87 15.66
CA ALA A 1032 17.38 -49.04 16.76
C ALA A 1032 16.42 -47.86 16.91
N ARG A 1033 16.90 -46.61 16.78
CA ARG A 1033 16.04 -45.41 16.83
C ARG A 1033 15.05 -45.31 15.68
N ASP A 1034 15.40 -45.77 14.48
CA ASP A 1034 14.42 -45.86 13.39
C ASP A 1034 13.38 -46.95 13.58
N ILE A 1035 13.75 -48.05 14.24
CA ILE A 1035 12.80 -49.08 14.66
C ILE A 1035 11.80 -48.49 15.66
N VAL A 1036 12.25 -47.72 16.66
CA VAL A 1036 11.34 -46.99 17.57
C VAL A 1036 10.35 -46.13 16.79
N ARG A 1037 10.81 -45.33 15.83
CA ARG A 1037 9.94 -44.48 14.98
C ARG A 1037 8.94 -45.32 14.19
N ALA A 1038 9.36 -46.43 13.60
CA ALA A 1038 8.49 -47.33 12.85
C ALA A 1038 7.43 -47.99 13.76
N VAL A 1039 7.80 -48.35 14.99
CA VAL A 1039 6.86 -48.85 16.01
C VAL A 1039 5.85 -47.78 16.40
N GLN A 1040 6.30 -46.55 16.63
CA GLN A 1040 5.41 -45.44 16.98
C GLN A 1040 4.45 -45.08 15.84
N GLN A 1041 4.89 -45.22 14.58
CA GLN A 1041 3.99 -45.11 13.43
C GLN A 1041 2.96 -46.24 13.41
N ALA A 1042 3.39 -47.49 13.61
CA ALA A 1042 2.49 -48.64 13.69
C ALA A 1042 1.46 -48.49 14.84
N ARG A 1043 1.84 -47.88 15.97
CA ARG A 1043 0.93 -47.55 17.08
C ARG A 1043 -0.17 -46.57 16.63
N ARG A 1044 0.22 -45.49 15.93
CA ARG A 1044 -0.74 -44.50 15.39
C ARG A 1044 -1.66 -45.10 14.34
N ASP A 1045 -1.11 -45.86 13.39
CA ASP A 1045 -1.88 -46.50 12.32
C ASP A 1045 -2.84 -47.55 12.87
N GLY A 1046 -2.48 -48.21 13.97
CA GLY A 1046 -3.33 -49.12 14.72
C GLY A 1046 -4.37 -48.45 15.62
N GLY A 1047 -4.46 -47.11 15.65
CA GLY A 1047 -5.40 -46.36 16.46
C GLY A 1047 -5.17 -46.47 17.97
N LEU A 1048 -3.94 -46.78 18.41
CA LEU A 1048 -3.59 -46.82 19.83
C LEU A 1048 -3.41 -45.40 20.38
N ASP A 1049 -3.87 -45.19 21.61
CA ASP A 1049 -3.61 -43.97 22.33
C ASP A 1049 -2.12 -43.87 22.69
N VAL A 1050 -1.60 -42.65 22.76
CA VAL A 1050 -0.16 -42.42 23.03
C VAL A 1050 0.25 -43.03 24.39
N SER A 1051 -0.69 -43.18 25.33
CA SER A 1051 -0.50 -43.77 26.68
C SER A 1051 -0.64 -45.29 26.77
N ASP A 1052 -0.99 -45.97 25.67
CA ASP A 1052 -1.23 -47.41 25.70
C ASP A 1052 0.07 -48.20 25.91
N ARG A 1053 0.03 -49.23 26.77
CA ARG A 1053 1.11 -50.22 26.89
C ARG A 1053 0.92 -51.31 25.84
N ILE A 1054 2.03 -51.80 25.27
CA ILE A 1054 1.99 -52.72 24.13
C ILE A 1054 2.79 -54.01 24.32
N SER A 1055 2.39 -55.05 23.59
CA SER A 1055 3.22 -56.19 23.25
C SER A 1055 3.83 -55.95 21.86
N LEU A 1056 5.16 -55.96 21.77
CA LEU A 1056 5.92 -55.59 20.58
C LEU A 1056 6.71 -56.80 20.05
N THR A 1057 6.57 -57.12 18.77
CA THR A 1057 7.45 -58.06 18.06
C THR A 1057 8.03 -57.41 16.81
N VAL A 1058 9.35 -57.50 16.64
CA VAL A 1058 10.08 -56.91 15.50
C VAL A 1058 10.88 -58.00 14.78
N THR A 1059 10.74 -58.15 13.47
CA THR A 1059 11.55 -59.09 12.68
C THR A 1059 12.17 -58.41 11.47
N GLY A 1060 13.42 -58.77 11.14
CA GLY A 1060 14.15 -58.12 10.06
C GLY A 1060 15.42 -58.89 9.66
N SER A 1061 16.36 -58.19 9.03
CA SER A 1061 17.69 -58.73 8.71
C SER A 1061 18.51 -59.02 9.98
N GLN A 1062 19.67 -59.67 9.80
CA GLN A 1062 20.62 -59.91 10.89
C GLN A 1062 21.04 -58.61 11.59
N ALA A 1063 21.26 -57.54 10.83
CA ALA A 1063 21.62 -56.22 11.37
C ALA A 1063 20.47 -55.59 12.19
N VAL A 1064 19.22 -55.73 11.72
CA VAL A 1064 18.04 -55.28 12.47
C VAL A 1064 17.91 -56.03 13.79
N TRP A 1065 18.08 -57.36 13.77
CA TRP A 1065 18.02 -58.17 14.97
C TRP A 1065 19.12 -57.80 15.96
N GLU A 1066 20.37 -57.68 15.51
CA GLU A 1066 21.50 -57.25 16.35
C GLU A 1066 21.25 -55.88 17.00
N ALA A 1067 20.76 -54.90 16.22
CA ALA A 1067 20.41 -53.58 16.75
C ALA A 1067 19.27 -53.66 17.79
N THR A 1068 18.23 -54.47 17.54
CA THR A 1068 17.12 -54.63 18.49
C THR A 1068 17.52 -55.30 19.80
N VAL A 1069 18.49 -56.21 19.76
CA VAL A 1069 19.00 -56.90 20.95
C VAL A 1069 19.94 -55.98 21.72
N ALA A 1070 20.87 -55.32 21.03
CA ALA A 1070 21.83 -54.40 21.64
C ALA A 1070 21.17 -53.19 22.30
N HIS A 1071 20.07 -52.68 21.72
CA HIS A 1071 19.34 -51.51 22.20
C HIS A 1071 17.92 -51.84 22.66
N GLN A 1072 17.70 -53.05 23.20
CA GLN A 1072 16.38 -53.49 23.65
C GLN A 1072 15.76 -52.51 24.67
N THR A 1073 16.54 -52.05 25.65
CA THR A 1073 16.05 -51.14 26.70
C THR A 1073 15.48 -49.85 26.10
N LEU A 1074 16.22 -49.22 25.19
CA LEU A 1074 15.79 -48.02 24.46
C LEU A 1074 14.47 -48.27 23.74
N ILE A 1075 14.36 -49.37 22.98
CA ILE A 1075 13.16 -49.67 22.21
C ILE A 1075 11.95 -49.89 23.14
N VAL A 1076 12.14 -50.60 24.24
CA VAL A 1076 11.08 -50.93 25.20
C VAL A 1076 10.56 -49.68 25.90
N GLU A 1077 11.45 -48.83 26.39
CA GLU A 1077 11.10 -47.59 27.09
C GLU A 1077 10.40 -46.60 26.16
N GLU A 1078 11.00 -46.30 25.02
CA GLU A 1078 10.50 -45.32 24.04
C GLU A 1078 9.18 -45.73 23.38
N THR A 1079 8.83 -47.02 23.42
CA THR A 1079 7.59 -47.53 22.81
C THR A 1079 6.55 -47.99 23.82
N LEU A 1080 6.78 -47.79 25.13
CA LEU A 1080 5.92 -48.28 26.22
C LEU A 1080 5.60 -49.78 26.10
N ALA A 1081 6.55 -50.57 25.57
CA ALA A 1081 6.38 -52.01 25.44
C ALA A 1081 6.52 -52.68 26.82
N SER A 1082 5.58 -53.56 27.17
CA SER A 1082 5.71 -54.39 28.38
C SER A 1082 6.06 -55.84 28.06
N GLN A 1083 6.02 -56.21 26.77
CA GLN A 1083 6.51 -57.47 26.22
C GLN A 1083 7.26 -57.16 24.93
N PHE A 1084 8.44 -57.78 24.74
CA PHE A 1084 9.29 -57.56 23.57
C PHE A 1084 9.82 -58.87 23.00
N GLY A 1085 9.73 -59.05 21.68
CA GLY A 1085 10.32 -60.17 20.95
C GLY A 1085 11.01 -59.71 19.66
N SER A 1086 12.11 -60.36 19.29
CA SER A 1086 12.84 -60.07 18.05
C SER A 1086 13.44 -61.32 17.40
N ALA A 1087 13.55 -61.35 16.06
CA ALA A 1087 14.16 -62.47 15.31
C ALA A 1087 14.92 -62.04 14.03
N PRO A 1088 16.01 -62.74 13.64
CA PRO A 1088 16.89 -62.38 12.51
C PRO A 1088 16.38 -62.82 11.12
N GLN A 1089 15.08 -63.00 10.97
CA GLN A 1089 14.45 -63.37 9.69
C GLN A 1089 13.16 -62.58 9.52
N LEU A 1090 13.05 -61.80 8.45
CA LEU A 1090 11.88 -60.98 8.14
C LEU A 1090 10.58 -61.81 8.16
N ASP A 1091 10.61 -63.02 7.59
CA ASP A 1091 9.47 -63.94 7.48
C ASP A 1091 9.07 -64.66 8.77
N ALA A 1092 9.81 -64.47 9.87
CA ALA A 1092 9.39 -64.96 11.19
C ALA A 1092 8.08 -64.31 11.67
N LEU A 1093 7.75 -63.12 11.15
CA LEU A 1093 6.40 -62.57 11.15
C LEU A 1093 5.81 -62.66 9.73
N PRO A 1094 4.71 -63.41 9.51
CA PRO A 1094 4.06 -63.48 8.21
C PRO A 1094 3.31 -62.18 7.89
N GLU A 1095 3.22 -61.82 6.60
CA GLU A 1095 2.39 -60.70 6.15
C GLU A 1095 0.91 -60.94 6.46
N ARG A 1096 0.36 -60.08 7.32
CA ARG A 1096 -1.03 -60.11 7.76
C ARG A 1096 -1.49 -58.68 8.05
N ALA A 1097 -2.80 -58.46 8.14
CA ALA A 1097 -3.38 -57.14 8.39
C ALA A 1097 -2.95 -56.52 9.74
N ASP A 1098 -2.50 -57.34 10.71
CA ASP A 1098 -2.03 -56.94 12.03
C ASP A 1098 -0.49 -56.78 12.12
N VAL A 1099 0.21 -56.81 10.98
CA VAL A 1099 1.67 -56.68 10.89
C VAL A 1099 2.01 -55.55 9.92
N VAL A 1100 2.75 -54.55 10.41
CA VAL A 1100 3.18 -53.38 9.63
C VAL A 1100 4.57 -53.65 9.05
N GLY A 1101 4.68 -53.57 7.72
CA GLY A 1101 5.96 -53.54 7.03
C GLY A 1101 6.53 -52.12 6.98
N ALA A 1102 7.81 -51.95 7.28
CA ALA A 1102 8.49 -50.67 7.21
C ALA A 1102 9.94 -50.83 6.71
N THR A 1103 10.57 -49.70 6.39
CA THR A 1103 11.98 -49.61 6.05
C THR A 1103 12.69 -48.74 7.08
N VAL A 1104 13.79 -49.25 7.64
CA VAL A 1104 14.61 -48.60 8.67
C VAL A 1104 16.06 -48.52 8.20
N GLY A 1105 16.92 -47.76 8.90
CA GLY A 1105 18.32 -47.69 8.51
C GLY A 1105 18.53 -47.02 7.15
N ASP A 1106 19.47 -47.57 6.39
CA ASP A 1106 19.78 -47.21 5.00
C ASP A 1106 19.08 -48.17 4.01
N GLY A 1107 17.84 -48.56 4.30
CA GLY A 1107 17.01 -49.39 3.41
C GLY A 1107 16.68 -50.80 3.93
N GLU A 1108 16.92 -51.09 5.20
CA GLU A 1108 16.68 -52.41 5.80
C GLU A 1108 15.16 -52.66 6.00
N PRO A 1109 14.61 -53.77 5.49
CA PRO A 1109 13.21 -54.12 5.70
C PRO A 1109 12.97 -54.65 7.11
N VAL A 1110 11.86 -54.23 7.72
CA VAL A 1110 11.40 -54.69 9.04
C VAL A 1110 9.90 -54.98 9.02
N ARG A 1111 9.46 -56.01 9.76
CA ARG A 1111 8.06 -56.30 10.05
C ARG A 1111 7.82 -56.11 11.55
N ILE A 1112 6.75 -55.39 11.87
CA ILE A 1112 6.44 -54.94 13.22
C ILE A 1112 5.01 -55.38 13.55
N LYS A 1113 4.86 -56.07 14.68
CA LYS A 1113 3.55 -56.38 15.26
C LYS A 1113 3.40 -55.67 16.60
N VAL A 1114 2.35 -54.87 16.71
CA VAL A 1114 1.99 -54.14 17.94
C VAL A 1114 0.60 -54.61 18.38
N MET A 1115 0.47 -55.01 19.64
CA MET A 1115 -0.82 -55.33 20.26
C MET A 1115 -1.00 -54.53 21.55
N LYS A 1116 -2.16 -53.90 21.73
CA LYS A 1116 -2.53 -53.23 22.98
C LYS A 1116 -2.64 -54.26 24.11
N LEU A 1117 -2.11 -53.93 25.29
CA LEU A 1117 -2.21 -54.73 26.51
C LEU A 1117 -3.38 -54.29 27.40
#